data_AF-A0A8H3G4X3-F1
#
_entry.id   AF-A0A8H3G4X3-F1
#
_cell.length_a   1.000
_cell.length_b   1.000
_cell.length_c   1.000
_cell.angle_alpha   90.00
_cell.angle_beta   90.00
_cell.angle_gamma   90.00
#
_symmetry.space_group_name_H-M   'P 1'
#
loop_
_entity.id
_entity.type
_entity.pdbx_description
1 polymer ?
#
loop_
_entity_poly.entity_id
_entity_poly.type
_entity_poly.pdbx_seq_one_letter_code
_entity_poly.pdbx_strand_id
1 'polypeptide(L)'
;MSDSTSTEKTAKQLDPSDMTTDPSARVLDIKELGPEGEGLQTASDGKTILIPPPSSDPNDPLNWSPIKKHTILFVITVTAFLADFGSSIGVVTLLPQSVQWDRSQNSIQHNLVGNIFCLGAGGLFTVLLSAYFGRLPILFFFVSMAVGTSAWCAAATSFSSYSAARILNGFFSTVTQAGGLMFIQDLFFFHEHPRKINIWSGGIIVSPYVGPLITAFIINKEAWPNAFWVNTGFSALCWFLVIGLMDETIYNRGLARDQQPIPKSRILRLIGVEQWRSRHLRQTFPQALMRPITAISKLPVLLCTVYYFLNFAWVIGVNTTISIWLTSIYKFTPYNLGFFYFAPTIGALIGAVLGHWLHDSIGAYYARRYSGHIEPEARLIIIWLASPLMAVSTLVLGFALQRVYHWIILAVFFAMQISGIMIATVALNAYLLDAYPEGSGEVDAWICVGRTMGGFLATYVEINWVARDGPLRALGAQTGITAAAGFLMLVLGVWGKRIRTAQGRMNFAMERSVYDLNFPSGGMHGYNGIYWDLLPDDATGTKMVKITGDTGKQASTEVNLSILLGLKSVAHKSKTRAECGFVVAHEVNYYVKPDTTGTGKRPESPGGSKQVPSASDSHFSFLTCMPAQAEFITAWQTVHAAVASNSQILTFWYPNADTVDDLNG
;
A
#
# COMPACT_ATOMS: atom_id res chain seq x y z
N MET A 1 30.76 -51.08 11.01
CA MET A 1 30.11 -50.64 12.27
C MET A 1 30.84 -49.39 12.73
N SER A 2 30.33 -48.17 12.66
CA SER A 2 28.98 -47.65 12.45
C SER A 2 29.09 -46.22 11.93
N ASP A 3 28.44 -45.92 10.80
CA ASP A 3 28.26 -44.57 10.28
C ASP A 3 27.40 -43.75 11.23
N SER A 4 27.89 -42.58 11.63
CA SER A 4 27.12 -41.56 12.36
C SER A 4 26.53 -40.57 11.35
N THR A 5 25.40 -40.93 10.75
CA THR A 5 24.55 -39.99 10.02
C THR A 5 23.86 -39.07 11.02
N SER A 6 24.34 -37.83 11.12
CA SER A 6 23.64 -36.74 11.80
C SER A 6 22.31 -36.49 11.10
N THR A 7 21.21 -36.93 11.72
CA THR A 7 19.86 -36.67 11.24
C THR A 7 19.58 -35.18 11.38
N GLU A 8 19.63 -34.46 10.25
CA GLU A 8 19.22 -33.07 10.12
C GLU A 8 17.73 -32.98 10.50
N LYS A 9 17.42 -32.44 11.68
CA LYS A 9 16.04 -32.19 12.09
C LYS A 9 15.51 -31.02 11.26
N THR A 10 14.85 -31.33 10.15
CA THR A 10 14.08 -30.36 9.37
C THR A 10 13.04 -29.71 10.30
N ALA A 11 13.15 -28.39 10.52
CA ALA A 11 12.16 -27.65 11.28
C ALA A 11 10.78 -27.87 10.64
N LYS A 12 9.78 -28.22 11.44
CA LYS A 12 8.42 -28.46 10.94
C LYS A 12 7.88 -27.13 10.43
N GLN A 13 7.76 -27.00 9.11
CA GLN A 13 7.12 -25.88 8.47
C GLN A 13 5.62 -26.13 8.57
N LEU A 14 4.90 -25.32 9.35
CA LEU A 14 3.43 -25.37 9.37
C LEU A 14 2.95 -25.10 7.95
N ASP A 15 2.27 -26.08 7.35
CA ASP A 15 1.52 -25.86 6.13
C ASP A 15 0.39 -24.87 6.48
N PRO A 16 0.25 -23.74 5.78
CA PRO A 16 -0.83 -22.79 6.02
C PRO A 16 -2.24 -23.40 5.92
N SER A 17 -2.36 -24.61 5.34
CA SER A 17 -3.61 -25.37 5.25
C SER A 17 -3.96 -26.21 6.49
N ASP A 18 -3.01 -26.45 7.41
CA ASP A 18 -3.24 -27.21 8.65
C ASP A 18 -3.63 -26.33 9.85
N MET A 19 -3.48 -25.00 9.74
CA MET A 19 -4.15 -24.08 10.65
C MET A 19 -5.64 -24.03 10.27
N THR A 20 -6.51 -23.85 11.27
CA THR A 20 -7.96 -23.63 11.14
C THR A 20 -8.37 -22.90 9.86
N THR A 21 -9.64 -23.04 9.43
CA THR A 21 -10.30 -22.47 8.23
C THR A 21 -9.99 -21.01 7.80
N ASP A 22 -9.16 -20.25 8.51
CA ASP A 22 -8.54 -18.98 8.12
C ASP A 22 -6.98 -19.02 8.22
N PRO A 23 -6.23 -19.07 7.10
CA PRO A 23 -4.76 -19.06 7.06
C PRO A 23 -4.09 -17.74 7.52
N SER A 24 -4.85 -16.78 8.05
CA SER A 24 -4.36 -15.50 8.56
C SER A 24 -4.46 -15.32 10.08
N ALA A 25 -5.22 -16.17 10.77
CA ALA A 25 -5.28 -16.16 12.22
C ALA A 25 -3.98 -16.78 12.75
N ARG A 26 -3.11 -15.95 13.33
CA ARG A 26 -1.79 -16.40 13.79
C ARG A 26 -1.84 -16.67 15.29
N VAL A 27 -1.51 -17.90 15.67
CA VAL A 27 -1.29 -18.26 17.07
C VAL A 27 0.07 -17.74 17.49
N LEU A 28 0.11 -17.00 18.60
CA LEU A 28 1.35 -16.43 19.12
C LEU A 28 1.96 -17.25 20.24
N ASP A 29 1.18 -17.99 21.04
CA ASP A 29 1.67 -18.76 22.18
C ASP A 29 1.77 -20.26 21.85
N ILE A 30 2.98 -20.82 21.96
CA ILE A 30 3.22 -22.25 21.73
C ILE A 30 2.40 -23.15 22.65
N LYS A 31 2.00 -22.66 23.84
CA LYS A 31 1.19 -23.43 24.80
C LYS A 31 -0.21 -23.75 24.29
N GLU A 32 -0.74 -22.92 23.41
CA GLU A 32 -2.10 -23.09 22.89
C GLU A 32 -2.17 -24.05 21.70
N LEU A 33 -1.03 -24.37 21.08
CA LEU A 33 -0.93 -25.39 20.03
C LEU A 33 -0.75 -26.81 20.59
N GLY A 34 -0.47 -26.97 21.89
CA GLY A 34 -0.22 -28.28 22.50
C GLY A 34 0.85 -29.09 21.73
N PRO A 35 0.61 -30.38 21.40
CA PRO A 35 1.58 -31.20 20.68
C PRO A 35 1.85 -30.75 19.23
N GLU A 36 0.98 -29.94 18.62
CA GLU A 36 1.21 -29.39 17.27
C GLU A 36 2.27 -28.27 17.26
N GLY A 37 2.59 -27.70 18.43
CA GLY A 37 3.66 -26.72 18.59
C GLY A 37 5.07 -27.33 18.67
N GLU A 38 5.20 -28.65 18.80
CA GLU A 38 6.51 -29.31 18.92
C GLU A 38 7.32 -29.15 17.62
N GLY A 39 8.48 -28.48 17.73
CA GLY A 39 9.39 -28.24 16.61
C GLY A 39 9.26 -26.86 15.96
N LEU A 40 8.34 -26.00 16.40
CA LEU A 40 8.27 -24.60 15.97
C LEU A 40 9.36 -23.76 16.63
N GLN A 41 9.93 -22.83 15.85
CA GLN A 41 10.93 -21.90 16.35
C GLN A 41 10.27 -20.80 17.19
N THR A 42 10.77 -20.61 18.41
CA THR A 42 10.25 -19.63 19.37
C THR A 42 11.23 -18.47 19.56
N ALA A 43 10.68 -17.34 20.01
CA ALA A 43 11.47 -16.19 20.43
C ALA A 43 12.29 -16.53 21.68
N SER A 44 13.15 -15.58 22.10
CA SER A 44 14.02 -15.74 23.28
C SER A 44 13.26 -15.99 24.60
N ASP A 45 11.96 -15.73 24.64
CA ASP A 45 11.09 -16.00 25.78
C ASP A 45 10.63 -17.47 25.88
N GLY A 46 10.91 -18.29 24.86
CA GLY A 46 10.50 -19.69 24.75
C GLY A 46 9.00 -19.91 24.63
N LYS A 47 8.21 -18.85 24.42
CA LYS A 47 6.74 -18.90 24.40
C LYS A 47 6.16 -18.37 23.09
N THR A 48 6.74 -17.30 22.57
CA THR A 48 6.23 -16.62 21.38
C THR A 48 6.71 -17.29 20.10
N ILE A 49 5.81 -17.62 19.18
CA ILE A 49 6.14 -18.27 17.90
C ILE A 49 6.71 -17.25 16.90
N LEU A 50 7.78 -17.61 16.20
CA LEU A 50 8.38 -16.79 15.15
C LEU A 50 7.64 -16.98 13.82
N ILE A 51 6.97 -15.92 13.37
CA ILE A 51 6.22 -15.91 12.11
C ILE A 51 6.73 -14.76 11.22
N PRO A 52 7.19 -15.03 9.99
CA PRO A 52 7.44 -16.37 9.42
C PRO A 52 8.61 -17.09 10.12
N PRO A 53 8.71 -18.43 10.00
CA PRO A 53 9.85 -19.16 10.55
C PRO A 53 11.13 -18.71 9.84
N PRO A 54 12.21 -18.38 10.57
CA PRO A 54 13.45 -17.96 9.94
C PRO A 54 14.12 -19.16 9.26
N SER A 55 14.70 -18.92 8.08
CA SER A 55 15.43 -19.96 7.34
C SER A 55 16.80 -20.23 7.96
N SER A 56 17.50 -21.30 7.53
CA SER A 56 18.87 -21.59 7.99
C SER A 56 19.96 -20.77 7.27
N ASP A 57 19.59 -19.98 6.26
CA ASP A 57 20.53 -19.15 5.50
C ASP A 57 20.91 -17.88 6.28
N PRO A 58 22.21 -17.61 6.52
CA PRO A 58 22.68 -16.35 7.11
C PRO A 58 22.29 -15.09 6.32
N ASN A 59 22.01 -15.23 5.01
CA ASN A 59 21.60 -14.12 4.16
C ASN A 59 20.12 -13.73 4.33
N ASP A 60 19.30 -14.56 4.99
CA ASP A 60 17.94 -14.22 5.33
C ASP A 60 17.92 -12.99 6.26
N PRO A 61 17.26 -11.88 5.87
CA PRO A 61 17.20 -10.68 6.69
C PRO A 61 16.59 -10.89 8.08
N LEU A 62 15.78 -11.95 8.28
CA LEU A 62 15.28 -12.32 9.61
C LEU A 62 16.38 -12.83 10.54
N ASN A 63 17.49 -13.35 10.01
CA ASN A 63 18.63 -13.84 10.79
C ASN A 63 19.67 -12.76 11.08
N TRP A 64 19.52 -11.56 10.51
CA TRP A 64 20.48 -10.49 10.73
C TRP A 64 20.52 -10.03 12.18
N SER A 65 21.67 -9.51 12.61
CA SER A 65 21.84 -9.03 13.97
C SER A 65 20.81 -7.93 14.30
N PRO A 66 20.30 -7.88 15.55
CA PRO A 66 19.36 -6.85 15.96
C PRO A 66 19.87 -5.43 15.69
N ILE A 67 21.17 -5.18 15.84
CA ILE A 67 21.79 -3.89 15.53
C ILE A 67 21.59 -3.54 14.05
N LYS A 68 21.86 -4.46 13.12
CA LYS A 68 21.65 -4.22 11.69
C LYS A 68 20.19 -3.91 11.37
N LYS A 69 19.25 -4.71 11.90
CA LYS A 69 17.81 -4.52 11.70
C LYS A 69 17.32 -3.15 12.18
N HIS A 70 17.73 -2.75 13.38
CA HIS A 70 17.31 -1.46 13.96
C HIS A 70 18.02 -0.27 13.32
N THR A 71 19.25 -0.43 12.85
CA THR A 71 19.93 0.59 12.03
C THR A 71 19.18 0.82 10.72
N ILE A 72 18.76 -0.25 10.03
CA ILE A 72 17.94 -0.11 8.81
C ILE A 72 16.62 0.58 9.13
N LEU A 73 15.93 0.17 10.21
CA LEU A 73 14.69 0.81 10.66
C LEU A 73 14.89 2.32 10.92
N PHE A 74 16.01 2.69 11.57
CA PHE A 74 16.35 4.10 11.79
C PHE A 74 16.52 4.84 10.47
N VAL A 75 17.31 4.31 9.52
CA VAL A 75 17.56 4.96 8.23
C VAL A 75 16.28 5.12 7.41
N ILE A 76 15.40 4.11 7.35
CA ILE A 76 14.13 4.24 6.62
C ILE A 76 13.18 5.23 7.30
N THR A 77 13.22 5.34 8.64
CA THR A 77 12.41 6.28 9.41
C THR A 77 12.86 7.72 9.18
N VAL A 78 14.18 8.00 9.25
CA VAL A 78 14.68 9.36 8.99
C VAL A 78 14.52 9.73 7.52
N THR A 79 14.69 8.79 6.59
CA THR A 79 14.38 9.04 5.17
C THR A 79 12.89 9.37 4.98
N ALA A 80 11.98 8.68 5.68
CA ALA A 80 10.53 8.91 5.54
C ALA A 80 10.12 10.26 6.16
N PHE A 81 10.78 10.64 7.25
CA PHE A 81 10.64 11.95 7.88
C PHE A 81 10.98 13.09 6.91
N LEU A 82 12.02 12.94 6.08
CA LEU A 82 12.47 14.06 5.23
C LEU A 82 11.51 14.45 4.11
N ALA A 83 10.62 13.54 3.68
CA ALA A 83 9.66 13.81 2.63
C ALA A 83 8.68 14.93 3.01
N ASP A 84 7.93 14.76 4.10
CA ASP A 84 6.99 15.78 4.55
C ASP A 84 7.69 16.93 5.29
N PHE A 85 8.85 16.70 5.91
CA PHE A 85 9.68 17.79 6.44
C PHE A 85 10.03 18.78 5.31
N GLY A 86 10.61 18.29 4.21
CA GLY A 86 10.96 19.12 3.04
C GLY A 86 9.73 19.67 2.32
N SER A 87 8.62 18.93 2.30
CA SER A 87 7.34 19.42 1.76
C SER A 87 6.83 20.64 2.54
N SER A 88 6.78 20.52 3.87
CA SER A 88 6.14 21.48 4.78
C SER A 88 6.93 22.77 5.02
N ILE A 89 8.23 22.84 4.65
CA ILE A 89 8.99 24.11 4.61
C ILE A 89 8.19 25.20 3.86
N GLY A 90 7.51 24.80 2.77
CA GLY A 90 6.70 25.70 1.95
C GLY A 90 5.52 26.37 2.68
N VAL A 91 5.08 25.87 3.84
CA VAL A 91 3.90 26.37 4.57
C VAL A 91 4.15 27.74 5.20
N VAL A 92 5.37 28.00 5.66
CA VAL A 92 5.74 29.26 6.33
C VAL A 92 6.54 30.21 5.43
N THR A 93 7.04 29.74 4.28
CA THR A 93 7.73 30.57 3.30
C THR A 93 6.79 31.27 2.32
N LEU A 94 5.47 31.06 2.41
CA LEU A 94 4.48 31.64 1.49
C LEU A 94 4.57 33.17 1.40
N LEU A 95 4.63 33.85 2.55
CA LEU A 95 4.69 35.30 2.60
C LEU A 95 5.99 35.86 1.99
N PRO A 96 7.20 35.44 2.40
CA PRO A 96 8.43 35.98 1.80
C PRO A 96 8.55 35.63 0.31
N GLN A 97 8.06 34.46 -0.14
CA GLN A 97 8.02 34.11 -1.56
C GLN A 97 7.03 34.97 -2.36
N SER A 98 5.87 35.30 -1.77
CA SER A 98 4.88 36.16 -2.41
C SER A 98 5.44 37.56 -2.72
N VAL A 99 6.25 38.10 -1.80
CA VAL A 99 6.93 39.39 -1.98
C VAL A 99 8.05 39.28 -3.01
N GLN A 100 8.88 38.23 -2.97
CA GLN A 100 10.01 38.08 -3.87
C GLN A 100 9.59 37.91 -5.34
N TRP A 101 8.53 37.14 -5.61
CA TRP A 101 8.10 36.85 -6.98
C TRP A 101 6.89 37.67 -7.43
N ASP A 102 6.44 38.63 -6.64
CA ASP A 102 5.27 39.49 -6.90
C ASP A 102 4.03 38.69 -7.30
N ARG A 103 3.68 37.69 -6.47
CA ARG A 103 2.51 36.82 -6.69
C ARG A 103 1.69 36.68 -5.42
N SER A 104 0.39 36.41 -5.57
CA SER A 104 -0.47 36.12 -4.42
C SER A 104 -0.01 34.85 -3.67
N GLN A 105 -0.19 34.82 -2.33
CA GLN A 105 0.14 33.64 -1.52
C GLN A 105 -0.58 32.38 -2.02
N ASN A 106 -1.81 32.52 -2.54
CA ASN A 106 -2.56 31.42 -3.14
C ASN A 106 -1.84 30.84 -4.39
N SER A 107 -1.27 31.70 -5.24
CA SER A 107 -0.47 31.23 -6.39
C SER A 107 0.82 30.54 -5.96
N ILE A 108 1.46 30.98 -4.87
CA ILE A 108 2.66 30.33 -4.33
C ILE A 108 2.32 28.95 -3.76
N GLN A 109 1.17 28.84 -3.10
CA GLN A 109 0.68 27.61 -2.49
C GLN A 109 0.50 26.47 -3.50
N HIS A 110 0.25 26.77 -4.77
CA HIS A 110 0.21 25.73 -5.82
C HIS A 110 1.50 24.90 -5.90
N ASN A 111 2.66 25.47 -5.54
CA ASN A 111 3.94 24.72 -5.50
C ASN A 111 4.00 23.72 -4.35
N LEU A 112 3.37 24.06 -3.21
CA LEU A 112 3.21 23.14 -2.08
C LEU A 112 2.25 22.00 -2.47
N VAL A 113 1.12 22.36 -3.08
CA VAL A 113 0.09 21.42 -3.54
C VAL A 113 0.65 20.43 -4.56
N GLY A 114 1.40 20.91 -5.57
CA GLY A 114 2.05 20.05 -6.57
C GLY A 114 3.08 19.09 -5.97
N ASN A 115 3.86 19.55 -4.99
CA ASN A 115 4.79 18.68 -4.25
C ASN A 115 4.04 17.56 -3.49
N ILE A 116 2.97 17.91 -2.76
CA ILE A 116 2.16 16.95 -2.01
C ILE A 116 1.55 15.90 -2.94
N PHE A 117 0.97 16.31 -4.06
CA PHE A 117 0.43 15.38 -5.06
C PHE A 117 1.49 14.38 -5.55
N CYS A 118 2.69 14.87 -5.87
CA CYS A 118 3.76 14.03 -6.37
C CYS A 118 4.33 13.06 -5.32
N LEU A 119 4.22 13.34 -4.02
CA LEU A 119 4.55 12.35 -2.96
C LEU A 119 3.70 11.08 -3.09
N GLY A 120 2.43 11.21 -3.47
CA GLY A 120 1.55 10.07 -3.70
C GLY A 120 1.94 9.29 -4.96
N ALA A 121 2.12 10.00 -6.07
CA ALA A 121 2.53 9.40 -7.33
C ALA A 121 3.87 8.67 -7.19
N GLY A 122 4.88 9.31 -6.59
CA GLY A 122 6.19 8.71 -6.35
C GLY A 122 6.13 7.45 -5.50
N GLY A 123 5.13 7.32 -4.63
CA GLY A 123 4.93 6.14 -3.79
C GLY A 123 4.57 4.89 -4.59
N LEU A 124 3.66 5.02 -5.57
CA LEU A 124 3.29 3.91 -6.46
C LEU A 124 4.49 3.47 -7.31
N PHE A 125 5.27 4.44 -7.82
CA PHE A 125 6.48 4.15 -8.60
C PHE A 125 7.57 3.51 -7.74
N THR A 126 7.69 3.90 -6.47
CA THR A 126 8.64 3.30 -5.55
C THR A 126 8.41 1.80 -5.44
N VAL A 127 7.17 1.37 -5.21
CA VAL A 127 6.84 -0.05 -5.05
C VAL A 127 6.99 -0.81 -6.35
N LEU A 128 6.47 -0.24 -7.45
CA LEU A 128 6.62 -0.76 -8.81
C LEU A 128 8.08 -1.08 -9.13
N LEU A 129 8.94 -0.08 -8.95
CA LEU A 129 10.35 -0.18 -9.31
C LEU A 129 11.09 -1.07 -8.30
N SER A 130 10.73 -1.03 -7.02
CA SER A 130 11.36 -1.88 -6.00
C SER A 130 11.07 -3.36 -6.22
N ALA A 131 9.87 -3.70 -6.70
CA ALA A 131 9.51 -5.07 -7.07
C ALA A 131 10.37 -5.61 -8.22
N TYR A 132 10.76 -4.75 -9.17
CA TYR A 132 11.52 -5.14 -10.36
C TYR A 132 13.05 -5.02 -10.17
N PHE A 133 13.53 -3.84 -9.76
CA PHE A 133 14.96 -3.51 -9.63
C PHE A 133 15.55 -3.84 -8.26
N GLY A 134 14.72 -4.12 -7.25
CA GLY A 134 15.16 -4.32 -5.86
C GLY A 134 14.96 -3.10 -4.98
N ARG A 135 15.01 -3.29 -3.66
CA ARG A 135 14.63 -2.25 -2.70
C ARG A 135 15.77 -1.30 -2.43
N LEU A 136 16.99 -1.82 -2.29
CA LEU A 136 18.18 -1.00 -2.04
C LEU A 136 18.52 -0.06 -3.22
N PRO A 137 18.52 -0.52 -4.48
CA PRO A 137 18.81 0.36 -5.62
C PRO A 137 17.81 1.50 -5.76
N ILE A 138 16.51 1.19 -5.63
CA ILE A 138 15.47 2.21 -5.75
C ILE A 138 15.54 3.20 -4.61
N LEU A 139 15.78 2.75 -3.37
CA LEU A 139 16.08 3.63 -2.25
C LEU A 139 17.25 4.57 -2.55
N PHE A 140 18.38 4.04 -3.04
CA PHE A 140 19.56 4.84 -3.34
C PHE A 140 19.30 5.90 -4.41
N PHE A 141 18.72 5.52 -5.56
CA PHE A 141 18.49 6.47 -6.66
C PHE A 141 17.42 7.51 -6.31
N PHE A 142 16.33 7.12 -5.64
CA PHE A 142 15.30 8.07 -5.23
C PHE A 142 15.84 9.08 -4.22
N VAL A 143 16.59 8.64 -3.20
CA VAL A 143 17.20 9.57 -2.23
C VAL A 143 18.24 10.46 -2.91
N SER A 144 19.03 9.95 -3.86
CA SER A 144 19.99 10.76 -4.64
C SER A 144 19.27 11.89 -5.39
N MET A 145 18.17 11.57 -6.07
CA MET A 145 17.34 12.55 -6.78
C MET A 145 16.62 13.51 -5.83
N ALA A 146 16.20 13.04 -4.65
CA ALA A 146 15.60 13.88 -3.62
C ALA A 146 16.60 14.93 -3.09
N VAL A 147 17.87 14.56 -2.88
CA VAL A 147 18.94 15.51 -2.51
C VAL A 147 19.15 16.55 -3.60
N GLY A 148 19.31 16.12 -4.86
CA GLY A 148 19.53 17.03 -5.99
C GLY A 148 18.37 18.00 -6.20
N THR A 149 17.13 17.50 -6.15
CA THR A 149 15.93 18.33 -6.28
C THR A 149 15.70 19.25 -5.07
N SER A 150 16.09 18.84 -3.86
CA SER A 150 16.08 19.72 -2.69
C SER A 150 17.08 20.87 -2.84
N ALA A 151 18.31 20.58 -3.30
CA ALA A 151 19.31 21.61 -3.59
C ALA A 151 18.79 22.58 -4.67
N TRP A 152 18.12 22.05 -5.69
CA TRP A 152 17.48 22.85 -6.73
C TRP A 152 16.38 23.75 -6.16
N CYS A 153 15.54 23.28 -5.23
CA CYS A 153 14.55 24.13 -4.56
C CYS A 153 15.20 25.33 -3.85
N ALA A 154 16.38 25.14 -3.25
CA ALA A 154 17.12 26.20 -2.57
C ALA A 154 17.79 27.18 -3.54
N ALA A 155 18.29 26.68 -4.68
CA ALA A 155 19.01 27.48 -5.67
C ALA A 155 18.10 28.16 -6.71
N ALA A 156 16.81 27.85 -6.73
CA ALA A 156 15.88 28.34 -7.75
C ALA A 156 15.70 29.86 -7.67
N THR A 157 15.99 30.55 -8.79
CA THR A 157 15.88 32.01 -8.90
C THR A 157 14.56 32.48 -9.50
N SER A 158 13.85 31.60 -10.21
CA SER A 158 12.56 31.90 -10.83
C SER A 158 11.44 31.03 -10.27
N PHE A 159 10.22 31.57 -10.28
CA PHE A 159 9.02 30.86 -9.81
C PHE A 159 8.84 29.51 -10.52
N SER A 160 8.93 29.47 -11.86
CA SER A 160 8.76 28.23 -12.63
C SER A 160 9.86 27.19 -12.35
N SER A 161 11.11 27.64 -12.16
CA SER A 161 12.21 26.75 -11.78
C SER A 161 11.97 26.13 -10.40
N TYR A 162 11.53 26.96 -9.44
CA TYR A 162 11.15 26.49 -8.12
C TYR A 162 9.96 25.52 -8.18
N SER A 163 8.92 25.82 -8.96
CA SER A 163 7.77 24.92 -9.17
C SER A 163 8.21 23.55 -9.67
N ALA A 164 9.06 23.49 -10.70
CA ALA A 164 9.57 22.24 -11.25
C ALA A 164 10.38 21.45 -10.20
N ALA A 165 11.29 22.12 -9.49
CA ALA A 165 12.08 21.52 -8.44
C ALA A 165 11.20 20.91 -7.33
N ARG A 166 10.13 21.62 -6.94
CA ARG A 166 9.18 21.18 -5.91
C ARG A 166 8.39 19.94 -6.33
N ILE A 167 7.89 19.91 -7.57
CA ILE A 167 7.17 18.75 -8.13
C ILE A 167 8.06 17.51 -8.12
N LEU A 168 9.28 17.63 -8.65
CA LEU A 168 10.23 16.52 -8.72
C LEU A 168 10.69 16.07 -7.33
N ASN A 169 10.93 17.01 -6.41
CA ASN A 169 11.29 16.66 -5.04
C ASN A 169 10.20 15.84 -4.33
N GLY A 170 8.92 16.19 -4.53
CA GLY A 170 7.79 15.41 -4.02
C GLY A 170 7.80 13.99 -4.57
N PHE A 171 8.06 13.84 -5.87
CA PHE A 171 8.10 12.50 -6.49
C PHE A 171 9.20 11.60 -5.92
N PHE A 172 10.42 12.12 -5.73
CA PHE A 172 11.57 11.29 -5.34
C PHE A 172 11.75 11.11 -3.83
N SER A 173 11.24 12.02 -2.99
CA SER A 173 11.48 11.97 -1.53
C SER A 173 10.63 10.94 -0.79
N THR A 174 9.51 10.48 -1.36
CA THR A 174 8.51 9.60 -0.73
C THR A 174 8.92 8.12 -0.59
N VAL A 175 10.14 7.75 -0.99
CA VAL A 175 10.55 6.35 -1.19
C VAL A 175 10.39 5.45 0.05
N THR A 176 10.75 5.90 1.24
CA THR A 176 10.53 5.12 2.47
C THR A 176 9.22 5.48 3.17
N GLN A 177 8.48 6.46 2.67
CA GLN A 177 7.17 6.82 3.17
C GLN A 177 6.06 5.95 2.56
N ALA A 178 6.20 5.58 1.29
CA ALA A 178 5.31 4.63 0.61
C ALA A 178 5.89 3.20 0.55
N GLY A 179 7.14 3.05 0.98
CA GLY A 179 7.88 1.80 0.91
C GLY A 179 8.45 1.38 2.25
N GLY A 180 7.98 1.91 3.37
CA GLY A 180 8.53 1.55 4.68
C GLY A 180 8.10 0.17 5.12
N LEU A 181 6.82 -0.18 4.87
CA LEU A 181 6.25 -1.46 5.30
C LEU A 181 6.95 -2.66 4.67
N MET A 182 7.43 -2.52 3.43
CA MET A 182 8.15 -3.61 2.80
C MET A 182 9.44 -3.93 3.60
N PHE A 183 10.24 -2.94 4.00
CA PHE A 183 11.45 -3.20 4.80
C PHE A 183 11.11 -3.79 6.17
N ILE A 184 10.03 -3.33 6.80
CA ILE A 184 9.56 -3.87 8.08
C ILE A 184 9.18 -5.34 7.95
N GLN A 185 8.44 -5.70 6.88
CA GLN A 185 8.03 -7.07 6.58
C GLN A 185 9.22 -8.01 6.36
N ASP A 186 10.30 -7.53 5.74
CA ASP A 186 11.47 -8.37 5.44
C ASP A 186 12.30 -8.67 6.70
N LEU A 187 12.36 -7.73 7.65
CA LEU A 187 13.33 -7.73 8.75
C LEU A 187 12.80 -8.22 10.10
N PHE A 188 11.51 -8.00 10.37
CA PHE A 188 10.92 -8.22 11.69
C PHE A 188 9.83 -9.29 11.68
N PHE A 189 9.65 -9.94 12.83
CA PHE A 189 8.61 -10.94 13.01
C PHE A 189 7.24 -10.29 13.25
N PHE A 190 6.18 -11.03 12.97
CA PHE A 190 4.79 -10.59 13.09
C PHE A 190 4.45 -9.90 14.43
N HIS A 191 4.88 -10.47 15.55
CA HIS A 191 4.61 -9.88 16.88
C HIS A 191 5.33 -8.55 17.10
N GLU A 192 6.41 -8.27 16.37
CA GLU A 192 7.15 -7.01 16.45
C GLU A 192 6.57 -5.91 15.54
N HIS A 193 5.83 -6.28 14.48
CA HIS A 193 5.40 -5.36 13.42
C HIS A 193 4.71 -4.10 13.94
N PRO A 194 3.70 -4.14 14.84
CA PRO A 194 3.02 -2.94 15.30
C PRO A 194 3.98 -1.92 15.93
N ARG A 195 4.96 -2.41 16.69
CA ARG A 195 5.96 -1.56 17.36
C ARG A 195 6.90 -0.91 16.36
N LYS A 196 7.36 -1.64 15.34
CA LYS A 196 8.26 -1.07 14.31
C LYS A 196 7.51 -0.12 13.38
N ILE A 197 6.26 -0.44 13.03
CA ILE A 197 5.36 0.44 12.27
C ILE A 197 5.11 1.73 13.05
N ASN A 198 4.91 1.67 14.37
CA ASN A 198 4.73 2.85 15.21
C ASN A 198 5.96 3.78 15.17
N ILE A 199 7.18 3.23 15.26
CA ILE A 199 8.43 4.03 15.18
C ILE A 199 8.54 4.71 13.81
N TRP A 200 8.36 3.95 12.74
CA TRP A 200 8.47 4.46 11.37
C TRP A 200 7.38 5.49 11.05
N SER A 201 6.11 5.16 11.36
CA SER A 201 4.97 6.07 11.18
C SER A 201 5.13 7.33 12.03
N GLY A 202 5.70 7.23 13.23
CA GLY A 202 5.99 8.38 14.08
C GLY A 202 6.89 9.41 13.38
N GLY A 203 7.92 8.95 12.66
CA GLY A 203 8.76 9.82 11.83
C GLY A 203 7.95 10.56 10.75
N ILE A 204 7.06 9.85 10.06
CA ILE A 204 6.17 10.42 9.04
C ILE A 204 5.25 11.48 9.67
N ILE A 205 4.55 11.16 10.76
CA ILE A 205 3.55 12.07 11.35
C ILE A 205 4.18 13.29 12.01
N VAL A 206 5.36 13.17 12.63
CA VAL A 206 6.03 14.30 13.29
C VAL A 206 6.58 15.30 12.26
N SER A 207 7.10 14.79 11.14
CA SER A 207 7.84 15.59 10.16
C SER A 207 7.16 16.84 9.55
N PRO A 208 5.86 16.85 9.18
CA PRO A 208 5.20 18.03 8.59
C PRO A 208 5.06 19.22 9.55
N TYR A 209 5.34 19.03 10.83
CA TYR A 209 5.28 20.08 11.85
C TYR A 209 6.68 20.59 12.23
N VAL A 210 7.69 19.71 12.18
CA VAL A 210 9.08 20.09 12.43
C VAL A 210 9.63 20.96 11.29
N GLY A 211 9.21 20.72 10.04
CA GLY A 211 9.58 21.55 8.89
C GLY A 211 9.25 23.04 9.09
N PRO A 212 7.97 23.40 9.30
CA PRO A 212 7.55 24.76 9.61
C PRO A 212 8.14 25.29 10.91
N LEU A 213 8.27 24.47 11.95
CA LEU A 213 8.88 24.86 13.22
C LEU A 213 10.29 25.41 13.01
N ILE A 214 11.17 24.64 12.35
CA ILE A 214 12.55 25.05 12.10
C ILE A 214 12.59 26.22 11.11
N THR A 215 11.80 26.14 10.04
CA THR A 215 11.78 27.16 8.98
C THR A 215 11.32 28.51 9.52
N ALA A 216 10.32 28.56 10.40
CA ALA A 216 9.81 29.79 10.99
C ALA A 216 10.87 30.55 11.80
N PHE A 217 11.76 29.82 12.49
CA PHE A 217 12.91 30.42 13.18
C PHE A 217 14.00 30.90 12.19
N ILE A 218 14.23 30.16 11.10
CA ILE A 218 15.20 30.56 10.06
C ILE A 218 14.74 31.86 9.39
N ILE A 219 13.50 31.91 8.88
CA ILE A 219 12.99 33.09 8.14
C ILE A 219 12.82 34.34 9.01
N ASN A 220 12.98 34.22 10.33
CA ASN A 220 13.02 35.38 11.23
C ASN A 220 14.34 36.16 11.12
N LYS A 221 15.44 35.50 10.75
CA LYS A 221 16.79 36.09 10.71
C LYS A 221 17.45 35.99 9.33
N GLU A 222 17.04 35.03 8.53
CA GLU A 222 17.69 34.62 7.28
C GLU A 222 16.69 34.58 6.12
N ALA A 223 17.20 34.54 4.89
CA ALA A 223 16.36 34.38 3.71
C ALA A 223 15.75 32.98 3.64
N TRP A 224 14.52 32.88 3.11
CA TRP A 224 13.80 31.60 3.00
C TRP A 224 14.52 30.48 2.23
N PRO A 225 15.39 30.72 1.23
CA PRO A 225 16.13 29.65 0.57
C PRO A 225 17.06 28.88 1.52
N ASN A 226 17.52 29.52 2.60
CA ASN A 226 18.40 28.88 3.58
C ASN A 226 17.71 27.72 4.32
N ALA A 227 16.38 27.75 4.47
CA ALA A 227 15.63 26.62 5.01
C ALA A 227 15.69 25.38 4.08
N PHE A 228 15.67 25.59 2.76
CA PHE A 228 15.84 24.51 1.80
C PHE A 228 17.29 24.00 1.73
N TRP A 229 18.29 24.86 1.96
CA TRP A 229 19.68 24.40 2.13
C TRP A 229 19.85 23.51 3.37
N VAL A 230 19.19 23.83 4.48
CA VAL A 230 19.15 22.96 5.66
C VAL A 230 18.50 21.60 5.33
N ASN A 231 17.36 21.60 4.62
CA ASN A 231 16.73 20.36 4.15
C ASN A 231 17.66 19.53 3.26
N THR A 232 18.40 20.21 2.38
CA THR A 232 19.38 19.57 1.50
C THR A 232 20.51 18.93 2.30
N GLY A 233 21.01 19.61 3.35
CA GLY A 233 22.00 19.06 4.27
C GLY A 233 21.51 17.79 4.98
N PHE A 234 20.29 17.81 5.53
CA PHE A 234 19.71 16.60 6.15
C PHE A 234 19.46 15.47 5.14
N SER A 235 18.99 15.81 3.94
CA SER A 235 18.82 14.83 2.86
C SER A 235 20.15 14.21 2.44
N ALA A 236 21.21 15.01 2.34
CA ALA A 236 22.56 14.53 2.02
C ALA A 236 23.11 13.62 3.12
N LEU A 237 22.87 13.95 4.39
CA LEU A 237 23.23 13.07 5.50
C LEU A 237 22.51 11.72 5.38
N CYS A 238 21.20 11.71 5.14
CA CYS A 238 20.44 10.48 4.91
C CYS A 238 20.96 9.69 3.70
N TRP A 239 21.34 10.37 2.62
CA TRP A 239 21.96 9.73 1.46
C TRP A 239 23.27 9.01 1.82
N PHE A 240 24.14 9.63 2.62
CA PHE A 240 25.34 8.96 3.13
C PHE A 240 25.01 7.77 4.05
N LEU A 241 23.96 7.87 4.88
CA LEU A 241 23.49 6.75 5.69
C LEU A 241 22.97 5.58 4.83
N VAL A 242 22.27 5.87 3.73
CA VAL A 242 21.82 4.84 2.79
C VAL A 242 23.03 4.13 2.16
N ILE A 243 24.03 4.88 1.68
CA ILE A 243 25.26 4.31 1.11
C ILE A 243 26.00 3.45 2.16
N GLY A 244 26.14 3.98 3.37
CA GLY A 244 27.01 3.44 4.42
C GLY A 244 26.38 2.34 5.28
N LEU A 245 25.06 2.34 5.48
CA LEU A 245 24.38 1.47 6.47
C LEU A 245 23.26 0.58 5.88
N MET A 246 22.67 0.91 4.73
CA MET A 246 21.63 0.08 4.13
C MET A 246 22.19 -1.14 3.39
N ASP A 247 21.37 -2.18 3.31
CA ASP A 247 21.63 -3.42 2.57
C ASP A 247 20.34 -3.92 1.89
N GLU A 248 20.46 -4.79 0.89
CA GLU A 248 19.30 -5.34 0.17
C GLU A 248 18.52 -6.31 1.05
N THR A 249 17.22 -6.04 1.24
CA THR A 249 16.35 -6.82 2.14
C THR A 249 15.49 -7.85 1.42
N ILE A 250 15.41 -7.82 0.09
CA ILE A 250 14.65 -8.83 -0.65
C ILE A 250 15.26 -10.23 -0.40
N TYR A 251 14.43 -11.14 0.09
CA TYR A 251 14.77 -12.55 0.25
C TYR A 251 13.55 -13.42 -0.05
N ASN A 252 13.69 -14.39 -0.97
CA ASN A 252 12.58 -15.27 -1.37
C ASN A 252 12.66 -16.60 -0.61
N ARG A 253 11.88 -16.75 0.46
CA ARG A 253 11.88 -17.95 1.33
C ARG A 253 11.29 -19.20 0.66
N GLY A 254 10.67 -19.07 -0.52
CA GLY A 254 10.18 -20.20 -1.31
C GLY A 254 11.25 -20.88 -2.18
N LEU A 255 12.42 -20.25 -2.35
CA LEU A 255 13.53 -20.82 -3.12
C LEU A 255 14.47 -21.61 -2.20
N ALA A 256 14.97 -22.74 -2.70
CA ALA A 256 16.01 -23.51 -2.04
C ALA A 256 17.30 -22.69 -1.89
N ARG A 257 18.11 -22.99 -0.87
CA ARG A 257 19.30 -22.21 -0.49
C ARG A 257 20.33 -22.10 -1.62
N ASP A 258 20.48 -23.15 -2.42
CA ASP A 258 21.36 -23.21 -3.59
C ASP A 258 20.90 -22.32 -4.75
N GLN A 259 19.61 -22.04 -4.83
CA GLN A 259 19.00 -21.16 -5.85
C GLN A 259 19.00 -19.68 -5.43
N GLN A 260 19.36 -19.37 -4.18
CA GLN A 260 19.44 -17.99 -3.70
C GLN A 260 20.58 -17.23 -4.38
N PRO A 261 20.38 -15.95 -4.74
CA PRO A 261 21.43 -15.13 -5.32
C PRO A 261 22.52 -14.85 -4.28
N ILE A 262 23.74 -15.36 -4.52
CA ILE A 262 24.88 -15.13 -3.63
C ILE A 262 25.36 -13.68 -3.76
N PRO A 263 25.39 -12.90 -2.67
CA PRO A 263 25.87 -11.52 -2.70
C PRO A 263 27.37 -11.47 -3.02
N LYS A 264 27.78 -10.68 -4.03
CA LYS A 264 29.21 -10.56 -4.42
C LYS A 264 29.85 -9.29 -3.87
N SER A 265 29.21 -8.15 -4.07
CA SER A 265 29.70 -6.83 -3.69
C SER A 265 28.57 -5.93 -3.23
N ARG A 266 28.80 -5.22 -2.13
CA ARG A 266 27.84 -4.22 -1.64
C ARG A 266 27.60 -3.09 -2.64
N ILE A 267 28.64 -2.63 -3.33
CA ILE A 267 28.50 -1.53 -4.31
C ILE A 267 27.63 -1.99 -5.48
N LEU A 268 27.83 -3.22 -5.98
CA LEU A 268 27.01 -3.77 -7.06
C LEU A 268 25.56 -3.98 -6.66
N ARG A 269 25.29 -4.30 -5.38
CA ARG A 269 23.93 -4.34 -4.81
C ARG A 269 23.31 -2.96 -4.64
N LEU A 270 24.11 -1.96 -4.30
CA LEU A 270 23.65 -0.58 -4.13
C LEU A 270 23.20 0.03 -5.45
N ILE A 271 23.98 -0.16 -6.53
CA ILE A 271 23.64 0.37 -7.86
C ILE A 271 22.63 -0.51 -8.63
N GLY A 272 22.30 -1.70 -8.11
CA GLY A 272 21.31 -2.59 -8.72
C GLY A 272 21.84 -3.56 -9.79
N VAL A 273 23.16 -3.65 -10.01
CA VAL A 273 23.74 -4.56 -11.02
C VAL A 273 23.55 -6.03 -10.62
N GLU A 274 23.70 -6.36 -9.34
CA GLU A 274 23.41 -7.71 -8.86
C GLU A 274 21.93 -8.06 -9.01
N GLN A 275 21.08 -7.08 -8.74
CA GLN A 275 19.66 -7.26 -8.81
C GLN A 275 19.19 -7.47 -10.25
N TRP A 276 19.78 -6.74 -11.18
CA TRP A 276 19.54 -6.92 -12.61
C TRP A 276 19.94 -8.33 -13.07
N ARG A 277 21.04 -8.89 -12.57
CA ARG A 277 21.49 -10.25 -12.91
C ARG A 277 20.53 -11.32 -12.37
N SER A 278 20.02 -11.14 -11.16
CA SER A 278 19.04 -12.05 -10.53
C SER A 278 17.58 -11.71 -10.84
N ARG A 279 17.31 -10.85 -11.83
CA ARG A 279 15.94 -10.45 -12.20
C ARG A 279 15.05 -11.62 -12.66
N HIS A 280 15.67 -12.69 -13.16
CA HIS A 280 14.96 -13.89 -13.62
C HIS A 280 14.33 -14.69 -12.47
N LEU A 281 14.86 -14.54 -11.25
CA LEU A 281 14.28 -15.08 -10.02
C LEU A 281 13.17 -14.16 -9.45
N ARG A 282 12.84 -13.09 -10.18
CA ARG A 282 11.88 -12.06 -9.80
C ARG A 282 10.81 -11.90 -10.88
N GLN A 283 9.89 -10.99 -10.60
CA GLN A 283 8.78 -10.70 -11.49
C GLN A 283 9.24 -10.00 -12.76
N THR A 284 8.50 -10.26 -13.84
CA THR A 284 8.66 -9.49 -15.08
C THR A 284 8.14 -8.06 -14.89
N PHE A 285 8.60 -7.13 -15.73
CA PHE A 285 8.18 -5.72 -15.63
C PHE A 285 6.65 -5.51 -15.72
N PRO A 286 5.90 -6.19 -16.62
CA PRO A 286 4.45 -6.07 -16.64
C PRO A 286 3.78 -6.62 -15.38
N GLN A 287 4.32 -7.67 -14.78
CA GLN A 287 3.82 -8.20 -13.51
C GLN A 287 4.04 -7.20 -12.37
N ALA A 288 5.22 -6.56 -12.33
CA ALA A 288 5.50 -5.48 -11.39
C ALA A 288 4.51 -4.31 -11.56
N LEU A 289 4.17 -3.94 -12.80
CA LEU A 289 3.18 -2.91 -13.13
C LEU A 289 1.77 -3.23 -12.62
N MET A 290 1.40 -4.50 -12.65
CA MET A 290 0.09 -4.93 -12.17
C MET A 290 0.01 -5.02 -10.64
N ARG A 291 1.11 -4.95 -9.89
CA ARG A 291 1.05 -5.17 -8.43
C ARG A 291 0.22 -4.11 -7.69
N PRO A 292 0.43 -2.80 -7.90
CA PRO A 292 -0.39 -1.79 -7.24
C PRO A 292 -1.87 -1.92 -7.63
N ILE A 293 -2.17 -2.22 -8.90
CA ILE A 293 -3.54 -2.42 -9.39
C ILE A 293 -4.19 -3.64 -8.70
N THR A 294 -3.43 -4.71 -8.51
CA THR A 294 -3.91 -5.91 -7.79
C THR A 294 -4.15 -5.64 -6.32
N ALA A 295 -3.39 -4.74 -5.70
CA ALA A 295 -3.58 -4.40 -4.30
C ALA A 295 -4.84 -3.56 -4.06
N ILE A 296 -5.08 -2.53 -4.87
CA ILE A 296 -6.26 -1.67 -4.69
C ILE A 296 -7.57 -2.37 -5.03
N SER A 297 -7.54 -3.43 -5.86
CA SER A 297 -8.74 -4.22 -6.15
C SER A 297 -9.23 -5.04 -4.94
N LYS A 298 -8.38 -5.21 -3.90
CA LYS A 298 -8.80 -5.77 -2.62
C LYS A 298 -9.60 -4.73 -1.86
N LEU A 299 -10.85 -5.06 -1.55
CA LEU A 299 -11.80 -4.17 -0.90
C LEU A 299 -11.29 -3.65 0.46
N PRO A 300 -10.60 -4.44 1.30
CA PRO A 300 -10.02 -3.89 2.53
C PRO A 300 -8.95 -2.82 2.28
N VAL A 301 -8.10 -2.99 1.27
CA VAL A 301 -7.09 -2.00 0.89
C VAL A 301 -7.76 -0.72 0.41
N LEU A 302 -8.79 -0.84 -0.43
CA LEU A 302 -9.58 0.30 -0.92
C LEU A 302 -10.25 1.05 0.24
N LEU A 303 -10.94 0.34 1.15
CA LEU A 303 -11.64 0.96 2.28
C LEU A 303 -10.68 1.66 3.25
N CYS A 304 -9.52 1.05 3.55
CA CYS A 304 -8.48 1.69 4.34
C CYS A 304 -7.91 2.94 3.63
N THR A 305 -7.70 2.86 2.31
CA THR A 305 -7.21 3.99 1.50
C THR A 305 -8.20 5.15 1.50
N VAL A 306 -9.50 4.88 1.33
CA VAL A 306 -10.57 5.89 1.38
C VAL A 306 -10.71 6.48 2.77
N TYR A 307 -10.68 5.67 3.83
CA TYR A 307 -10.69 6.16 5.20
C TYR A 307 -9.52 7.11 5.45
N TYR A 308 -8.32 6.71 5.03
CA TYR A 308 -7.12 7.50 5.24
C TYR A 308 -7.20 8.81 4.43
N PHE A 309 -7.64 8.75 3.17
CA PHE A 309 -7.91 9.93 2.34
C PHE A 309 -8.83 10.94 3.04
N LEU A 310 -9.97 10.47 3.57
CA LEU A 310 -10.97 11.35 4.20
C LEU A 310 -10.48 11.98 5.51
N ASN A 311 -9.67 11.29 6.31
CA ASN A 311 -9.18 11.83 7.57
C ASN A 311 -7.93 12.70 7.39
N PHE A 312 -6.98 12.26 6.56
CA PHE A 312 -5.74 12.99 6.34
C PHE A 312 -5.90 14.27 5.53
N ALA A 313 -6.94 14.34 4.68
CA ALA A 313 -7.32 15.56 4.00
C ALA A 313 -7.37 16.75 4.98
N TRP A 314 -8.09 16.59 6.09
CA TRP A 314 -8.30 17.66 7.06
C TRP A 314 -7.06 17.94 7.91
N VAL A 315 -6.28 16.92 8.24
CA VAL A 315 -5.00 17.09 8.96
C VAL A 315 -4.03 17.95 8.15
N ILE A 316 -3.86 17.64 6.87
CA ILE A 316 -2.98 18.41 5.99
C ILE A 316 -3.58 19.78 5.70
N GLY A 317 -4.89 19.87 5.43
CA GLY A 317 -5.59 21.13 5.18
C GLY A 317 -5.45 22.11 6.35
N VAL A 318 -5.65 21.67 7.58
CA VAL A 318 -5.41 22.48 8.79
C VAL A 318 -3.94 22.88 8.87
N ASN A 319 -2.99 21.95 8.67
CA ASN A 319 -1.56 22.27 8.76
C ASN A 319 -1.09 23.32 7.75
N THR A 320 -1.60 23.28 6.51
CA THR A 320 -1.19 24.22 5.46
C THR A 320 -1.82 25.60 5.60
N THR A 321 -2.99 25.69 6.26
CA THR A 321 -3.75 26.96 6.39
C THR A 321 -3.62 27.63 7.75
N ILE A 322 -3.23 26.90 8.81
CA ILE A 322 -3.14 27.45 10.17
C ILE A 322 -2.17 28.64 10.27
N SER A 323 -1.07 28.65 9.51
CA SER A 323 -0.12 29.77 9.48
C SER A 323 -0.78 31.06 8.96
N ILE A 324 -1.64 30.94 7.94
CA ILE A 324 -2.40 32.05 7.36
C ILE A 324 -3.39 32.60 8.39
N TRP A 325 -4.13 31.72 9.07
CA TRP A 325 -5.10 32.14 10.09
C TRP A 325 -4.43 32.77 11.31
N LEU A 326 -3.33 32.21 11.81
CA LEU A 326 -2.57 32.78 12.93
C LEU A 326 -1.99 34.16 12.61
N THR A 327 -1.49 34.34 11.38
CA THR A 327 -0.97 35.64 10.94
C THR A 327 -2.09 36.65 10.73
N SER A 328 -3.21 36.24 10.13
CA SER A 328 -4.32 37.15 9.81
C SER A 328 -5.14 37.55 11.04
N ILE A 329 -5.51 36.59 11.89
CA ILE A 329 -6.42 36.76 13.04
C ILE A 329 -5.63 37.21 14.28
N TYR A 330 -4.56 36.49 14.63
CA TYR A 330 -3.80 36.71 15.88
C TYR A 330 -2.55 37.57 15.69
N LYS A 331 -2.27 38.02 14.46
CA LYS A 331 -1.10 38.85 14.11
C LYS A 331 0.24 38.22 14.52
N PHE A 332 0.34 36.90 14.38
CA PHE A 332 1.57 36.17 14.70
C PHE A 332 2.70 36.56 13.76
N THR A 333 3.87 36.81 14.34
CA THR A 333 5.14 36.94 13.61
C THR A 333 5.71 35.54 13.30
N PRO A 334 6.69 35.41 12.38
CA PRO A 334 7.38 34.12 12.17
C PRO A 334 7.93 33.50 13.46
N TYR A 335 8.41 34.33 14.39
CA TYR A 335 8.86 33.88 15.70
C TYR A 335 7.73 33.18 16.48
N ASN A 336 6.55 33.79 16.56
CA ASN A 336 5.39 33.21 17.26
C ASN A 336 4.87 31.94 16.55
N LEU A 337 4.93 31.90 15.22
CA LEU A 337 4.58 30.69 14.45
C LEU A 337 5.50 29.52 14.80
N GLY A 338 6.81 29.76 14.91
CA GLY A 338 7.78 28.74 15.34
C GLY A 338 7.41 28.11 16.68
N PHE A 339 7.01 28.91 17.67
CA PHE A 339 6.53 28.39 18.95
C PHE A 339 5.20 27.64 18.84
N PHE A 340 4.29 28.09 17.98
CA PHE A 340 3.00 27.42 17.80
C PHE A 340 3.16 25.99 17.26
N TYR A 341 4.09 25.76 16.33
CA TYR A 341 4.33 24.43 15.75
C TYR A 341 4.92 23.39 16.73
N PHE A 342 5.34 23.79 17.94
CA PHE A 342 5.61 22.81 18.99
C PHE A 342 4.35 22.04 19.39
N ALA A 343 3.18 22.65 19.34
CA ALA A 343 1.93 22.00 19.76
C ALA A 343 1.59 20.75 18.93
N PRO A 344 1.48 20.80 17.58
CA PRO A 344 1.25 19.60 16.79
C PRO A 344 2.42 18.62 16.83
N THR A 345 3.66 19.09 16.98
CA THR A 345 4.84 18.23 17.16
C THR A 345 4.74 17.40 18.44
N ILE A 346 4.38 18.03 19.57
CA ILE A 346 4.12 17.36 20.85
C ILE A 346 2.92 16.42 20.71
N GLY A 347 1.85 16.83 20.02
CA GLY A 347 0.70 15.97 19.71
C GLY A 347 1.10 14.69 18.98
N ALA A 348 1.94 14.78 17.96
CA ALA A 348 2.45 13.60 17.25
C ALA A 348 3.27 12.68 18.17
N LEU A 349 4.13 13.24 19.03
CA LEU A 349 4.91 12.46 20.00
C LEU A 349 4.02 11.79 21.06
N ILE A 350 3.02 12.50 21.59
CA ILE A 350 2.03 11.93 22.52
C ILE A 350 1.28 10.79 21.84
N GLY A 351 0.81 10.99 20.60
CA GLY A 351 0.16 9.95 19.81
C GLY A 351 1.04 8.72 19.60
N ALA A 352 2.33 8.91 19.32
CA ALA A 352 3.29 7.81 19.14
C ALA A 352 3.55 7.04 20.44
N VAL A 353 3.67 7.74 21.57
CA VAL A 353 3.86 7.13 22.89
C VAL A 353 2.60 6.39 23.32
N LEU A 354 1.43 7.04 23.27
CA LEU A 354 0.15 6.41 23.61
C LEU A 354 -0.16 5.23 22.70
N GLY A 355 0.08 5.36 21.40
CA GLY A 355 -0.05 4.30 20.41
C GLY A 355 0.77 3.07 20.79
N HIS A 356 2.03 3.24 21.19
CA HIS A 356 2.89 2.12 21.58
C HIS A 356 2.22 1.22 22.65
N TRP A 357 1.77 1.82 23.74
CA TRP A 357 1.13 1.08 24.84
C TRP A 357 -0.25 0.55 24.45
N LEU A 358 -1.02 1.34 23.70
CA LEU A 358 -2.40 1.01 23.34
C LEU A 358 -2.46 -0.17 22.34
N HIS A 359 -1.61 -0.18 21.32
CA HIS A 359 -1.54 -1.26 20.33
C HIS A 359 -1.13 -2.59 20.97
N ASP A 360 -0.14 -2.57 21.88
CA ASP A 360 0.33 -3.77 22.57
C ASP A 360 -0.73 -4.28 23.57
N SER A 361 -1.37 -3.37 24.32
CA SER A 361 -2.41 -3.73 25.31
C SER A 361 -3.63 -4.36 24.66
N ILE A 362 -4.08 -3.83 23.52
CA ILE A 362 -5.25 -4.37 22.81
C ILE A 362 -4.91 -5.69 22.13
N GLY A 363 -3.71 -5.83 21.57
CA GLY A 363 -3.23 -7.12 21.06
C GLY A 363 -3.21 -8.20 22.14
N ALA A 364 -2.66 -7.89 23.32
CA ALA A 364 -2.62 -8.82 24.45
C ALA A 364 -4.01 -9.15 25.00
N TYR A 365 -4.90 -8.15 25.08
CA TYR A 365 -6.29 -8.36 25.49
C TYR A 365 -7.04 -9.28 24.51
N TYR A 366 -6.88 -9.06 23.20
CA TYR A 366 -7.50 -9.89 22.17
C TYR A 366 -6.96 -11.32 22.23
N ALA A 367 -5.63 -11.49 22.27
CA ALA A 367 -4.98 -12.79 22.40
C ALA A 367 -5.51 -13.58 23.61
N ARG A 368 -5.62 -12.96 24.79
CA ARG A 368 -6.15 -13.63 26.00
C ARG A 368 -7.61 -14.08 25.85
N ARG A 369 -8.39 -13.41 25.01
CA ARG A 369 -9.83 -13.69 24.83
C ARG A 369 -10.10 -14.78 23.78
N TYR A 370 -9.20 -14.94 22.81
CA TYR A 370 -9.36 -15.84 21.67
C TYR A 370 -8.31 -16.94 21.62
N SER A 371 -7.90 -17.45 22.80
CA SER A 371 -6.90 -18.52 22.91
C SER A 371 -5.66 -18.23 22.07
N GLY A 372 -5.11 -17.02 22.24
CA GLY A 372 -3.91 -16.45 21.62
C GLY A 372 -3.85 -16.42 20.10
N HIS A 373 -5.00 -16.58 19.45
CA HIS A 373 -5.18 -16.22 18.04
C HIS A 373 -5.32 -14.70 17.93
N ILE A 374 -4.49 -14.08 17.09
CA ILE A 374 -4.67 -12.68 16.70
C ILE A 374 -5.10 -12.64 15.24
N GLU A 375 -6.30 -12.11 15.03
CA GLU A 375 -6.81 -11.76 13.71
C GLU A 375 -6.38 -10.33 13.35
N PRO A 376 -6.10 -10.03 12.07
CA PRO A 376 -5.74 -8.67 11.64
C PRO A 376 -6.76 -7.61 12.09
N GLU A 377 -8.05 -7.95 12.07
CA GLU A 377 -9.17 -7.05 12.41
C GLU A 377 -9.10 -6.52 13.86
N ALA A 378 -8.41 -7.23 14.77
CA ALA A 378 -8.18 -6.77 16.14
C ALA A 378 -7.44 -5.42 16.20
N ARG A 379 -6.64 -5.08 15.18
CA ARG A 379 -5.93 -3.80 15.07
C ARG A 379 -6.88 -2.62 14.89
N LEU A 380 -8.03 -2.82 14.22
CA LEU A 380 -8.97 -1.76 13.86
C LEU A 380 -9.80 -1.27 15.05
N ILE A 381 -9.86 -2.02 16.16
CA ILE A 381 -10.61 -1.64 17.37
C ILE A 381 -10.17 -0.25 17.88
N ILE A 382 -8.89 0.08 17.72
CA ILE A 382 -8.28 1.33 18.19
C ILE A 382 -8.83 2.55 17.43
N ILE A 383 -9.30 2.36 16.20
CA ILE A 383 -9.85 3.46 15.38
C ILE A 383 -11.11 4.06 16.02
N TRP A 384 -11.83 3.28 16.84
CA TRP A 384 -12.98 3.76 17.61
C TRP A 384 -12.62 4.78 18.68
N LEU A 385 -11.39 4.76 19.18
CA LEU A 385 -10.88 5.80 20.06
C LEU A 385 -10.34 6.99 19.27
N ALA A 386 -9.62 6.72 18.18
CA ALA A 386 -8.96 7.75 17.38
C ALA A 386 -9.94 8.66 16.62
N SER A 387 -10.99 8.10 16.02
CA SER A 387 -11.92 8.87 15.16
C SER A 387 -12.72 9.93 15.91
N PRO A 388 -13.32 9.65 17.08
CA PRO A 388 -13.97 10.69 17.89
C PRO A 388 -13.00 11.76 18.35
N LEU A 389 -11.77 11.38 18.70
CA LEU A 389 -10.73 12.30 19.13
C LEU A 389 -10.39 13.32 18.03
N MET A 390 -10.25 12.84 16.78
CA MET A 390 -10.08 13.71 15.61
C MET A 390 -11.32 14.58 15.34
N ALA A 391 -12.53 14.00 15.38
CA ALA A 391 -13.76 14.74 15.13
C ALA A 391 -13.97 15.91 16.13
N VAL A 392 -13.80 15.64 17.43
CA VAL A 392 -13.90 16.67 18.47
C VAL A 392 -12.87 17.76 18.25
N SER A 393 -11.65 17.40 17.89
CA SER A 393 -10.59 18.38 17.66
C SER A 393 -10.90 19.35 16.52
N THR A 394 -11.30 18.85 15.35
CA THR A 394 -11.65 19.68 14.19
C THR A 394 -12.83 20.60 14.49
N LEU A 395 -13.84 20.11 15.23
CA LEU A 395 -15.00 20.89 15.62
C LEU A 395 -14.61 22.08 16.49
N VAL A 396 -13.79 21.84 17.51
CA VAL A 396 -13.36 22.89 18.44
C VAL A 396 -12.45 23.90 17.74
N LEU A 397 -11.59 23.46 16.81
CA LEU A 397 -10.82 24.37 15.95
C LEU A 397 -11.73 25.34 15.18
N GLY A 398 -12.85 24.84 14.63
CA GLY A 398 -13.85 25.67 13.95
C GLY A 398 -14.45 26.76 14.83
N PHE A 399 -14.85 26.41 16.06
CA PHE A 399 -15.36 27.39 17.02
C PHE A 399 -14.30 28.39 17.46
N ALA A 400 -13.08 27.92 17.71
CA ALA A 400 -11.98 28.75 18.18
C ALA A 400 -11.56 29.79 17.13
N LEU A 401 -11.56 29.44 15.84
CA LEU A 401 -11.28 30.38 14.76
C LEU A 401 -12.44 31.37 14.54
N GLN A 402 -13.68 30.90 14.54
CA GLN A 402 -14.85 31.76 14.30
C GLN A 402 -15.07 32.81 15.39
N ARG A 403 -14.88 32.43 16.64
CA ARG A 403 -15.11 33.28 17.81
C ARG A 403 -13.84 33.95 18.33
N VAL A 404 -12.70 33.72 17.66
CA VAL A 404 -11.39 34.28 18.02
C VAL A 404 -11.05 33.99 19.48
N TYR A 405 -11.12 32.72 19.87
CA TYR A 405 -10.73 32.27 21.21
C TYR A 405 -9.22 32.40 21.43
N HIS A 406 -8.75 32.27 22.67
CA HIS A 406 -7.31 32.32 22.92
C HIS A 406 -6.58 31.23 22.11
N TRP A 407 -5.48 31.59 21.43
CA TRP A 407 -4.73 30.73 20.50
C TRP A 407 -4.28 29.39 21.12
N ILE A 408 -4.17 29.31 22.45
CA ILE A 408 -3.83 28.08 23.17
C ILE A 408 -4.88 26.97 22.92
N ILE A 409 -6.14 27.33 22.71
CA ILE A 409 -7.20 26.38 22.37
C ILE A 409 -6.91 25.77 20.99
N LEU A 410 -6.47 26.59 20.02
CA LEU A 410 -6.04 26.08 18.72
C LEU A 410 -4.86 25.12 18.86
N ALA A 411 -3.86 25.47 19.67
CA ALA A 411 -2.69 24.65 19.90
C ALA A 411 -3.04 23.26 20.51
N VAL A 412 -3.85 23.23 21.57
CA VAL A 412 -4.23 21.99 22.26
C VAL A 412 -5.07 21.07 21.37
N PHE A 413 -6.08 21.62 20.70
CA PHE A 413 -6.94 20.79 19.85
C PHE A 413 -6.25 20.39 18.55
N PHE A 414 -5.33 21.20 18.03
CA PHE A 414 -4.48 20.76 16.92
C PHE A 414 -3.59 19.59 17.34
N ALA A 415 -2.92 19.67 18.50
CA ALA A 415 -2.15 18.56 19.06
C ALA A 415 -2.98 17.29 19.29
N MET A 416 -4.23 17.45 19.74
CA MET A 416 -5.20 16.36 19.89
C MET A 416 -5.49 15.72 18.52
N GLN A 417 -5.82 16.50 17.50
CA GLN A 417 -6.05 16.00 16.14
C GLN A 417 -4.88 15.13 15.64
N ILE A 418 -3.65 15.61 15.86
CA ILE A 418 -2.43 14.92 15.42
C ILE A 418 -2.19 13.64 16.24
N SER A 419 -2.51 13.65 17.53
CA SER A 419 -2.44 12.45 18.37
C SER A 419 -3.39 11.37 17.86
N GLY A 420 -4.61 11.75 17.47
CA GLY A 420 -5.62 10.83 16.94
C GLY A 420 -5.21 10.20 15.61
N ILE A 421 -4.75 11.02 14.66
CA ILE A 421 -4.34 10.49 13.35
C ILE A 421 -3.09 9.61 13.46
N MET A 422 -2.16 9.91 14.39
CA MET A 422 -0.99 9.05 14.65
C MET A 422 -1.43 7.64 15.08
N ILE A 423 -2.34 7.56 16.04
CA ILE A 423 -2.87 6.27 16.55
C ILE A 423 -3.62 5.52 15.43
N ALA A 424 -4.43 6.20 14.63
CA ALA A 424 -5.15 5.59 13.51
C ALA A 424 -4.20 5.08 12.41
N THR A 425 -3.14 5.82 12.10
CA THR A 425 -2.15 5.48 11.07
C THR A 425 -1.49 4.13 11.35
N VAL A 426 -1.05 3.92 12.59
CA VAL A 426 -0.38 2.68 12.99
C VAL A 426 -1.35 1.50 12.95
N ALA A 427 -2.61 1.69 13.38
CA ALA A 427 -3.64 0.66 13.29
C ALA A 427 -3.88 0.20 11.85
N LEU A 428 -4.01 1.14 10.90
CA LEU A 428 -4.25 0.83 9.48
C LEU A 428 -3.06 0.12 8.84
N ASN A 429 -1.85 0.64 9.04
CA ASN A 429 -0.64 0.04 8.48
C ASN A 429 -0.39 -1.36 9.03
N ALA A 430 -0.59 -1.57 10.34
CA ALA A 430 -0.49 -2.89 10.95
C ALA A 430 -1.58 -3.84 10.43
N TYR A 431 -2.84 -3.38 10.34
CA TYR A 431 -3.94 -4.18 9.77
C TYR A 431 -3.63 -4.66 8.34
N LEU A 432 -3.20 -3.74 7.47
CA LEU A 432 -2.93 -4.06 6.06
C LEU A 432 -1.70 -4.95 5.89
N LEU A 433 -0.67 -4.75 6.70
CA LEU A 433 0.50 -5.62 6.70
C LEU A 433 0.15 -7.04 7.15
N ASP A 434 -0.64 -7.15 8.22
CA ASP A 434 -1.09 -8.43 8.78
C ASP A 434 -2.05 -9.15 7.82
N ALA A 435 -2.95 -8.41 7.16
CA ALA A 435 -3.93 -8.95 6.22
C ALA A 435 -3.34 -9.35 4.86
N TYR A 436 -2.34 -8.62 4.38
CA TYR A 436 -1.73 -8.82 3.06
C TYR A 436 -0.20 -8.70 3.05
N PRO A 437 0.52 -9.59 3.76
CA PRO A 437 1.98 -9.52 3.90
C PRO A 437 2.74 -9.64 2.57
N GLU A 438 2.20 -10.38 1.61
CA GLU A 438 2.74 -10.57 0.25
C GLU A 438 2.83 -9.27 -0.54
N GLY A 439 1.90 -8.34 -0.27
CA GLY A 439 1.82 -7.03 -0.92
C GLY A 439 2.16 -5.87 0.01
N SER A 440 3.04 -6.10 0.99
CA SER A 440 3.39 -5.12 2.04
C SER A 440 3.80 -3.75 1.49
N GLY A 441 4.52 -3.70 0.37
CA GLY A 441 4.84 -2.44 -0.31
C GLY A 441 3.62 -1.83 -0.99
N GLU A 442 2.83 -2.63 -1.72
CA GLU A 442 1.68 -2.12 -2.48
C GLU A 442 0.59 -1.52 -1.60
N VAL A 443 0.29 -2.15 -0.46
CA VAL A 443 -0.70 -1.62 0.49
C VAL A 443 -0.23 -0.30 1.09
N ASP A 444 1.07 -0.17 1.38
CA ASP A 444 1.69 1.05 1.90
C ASP A 444 1.60 2.19 0.90
N ALA A 445 1.95 1.93 -0.36
CA ALA A 445 1.85 2.95 -1.40
C ALA A 445 0.44 3.48 -1.60
N TRP A 446 -0.60 2.63 -1.52
CA TRP A 446 -1.98 3.10 -1.59
C TRP A 446 -2.40 3.92 -0.38
N ILE A 447 -1.96 3.55 0.82
CA ILE A 447 -2.15 4.37 2.01
C ILE A 447 -1.45 5.73 1.84
N CYS A 448 -0.22 5.74 1.34
CA CYS A 448 0.48 6.98 1.02
C CYS A 448 -0.28 7.82 -0.02
N VAL A 449 -0.80 7.21 -1.09
CA VAL A 449 -1.63 7.91 -2.09
C VAL A 449 -2.89 8.49 -1.46
N GLY A 450 -3.62 7.73 -0.65
CA GLY A 450 -4.81 8.21 0.05
C GLY A 450 -4.49 9.45 0.88
N ARG A 451 -3.42 9.39 1.67
CA ARG A 451 -2.90 10.48 2.49
C ARG A 451 -2.63 11.76 1.68
N THR A 452 -1.80 11.64 0.66
CA THR A 452 -1.30 12.79 -0.10
C THR A 452 -2.35 13.35 -1.04
N MET A 453 -3.20 12.50 -1.63
CA MET A 453 -4.29 12.95 -2.49
C MET A 453 -5.36 13.68 -1.68
N GLY A 454 -5.67 13.20 -0.47
CA GLY A 454 -6.56 13.89 0.45
C GLY A 454 -6.02 15.26 0.83
N GLY A 455 -4.74 15.32 1.22
CA GLY A 455 -4.10 16.59 1.58
C GLY A 455 -3.96 17.58 0.42
N PHE A 456 -3.66 17.08 -0.78
CA PHE A 456 -3.68 17.87 -2.03
C PHE A 456 -5.05 18.52 -2.25
N LEU A 457 -6.13 17.71 -2.19
CA LEU A 457 -7.49 18.18 -2.42
C LEU A 457 -7.92 19.20 -1.36
N ALA A 458 -7.68 18.89 -0.09
CA ALA A 458 -8.01 19.79 1.02
C ALA A 458 -7.29 21.12 0.88
N THR A 459 -5.98 21.12 0.62
CA THR A 459 -5.19 22.36 0.50
C THR A 459 -5.68 23.25 -0.65
N TYR A 460 -6.28 22.69 -1.69
CA TYR A 460 -6.86 23.45 -2.81
C TYR A 460 -8.21 24.10 -2.47
N VAL A 461 -9.03 23.41 -1.66
CA VAL A 461 -10.40 23.83 -1.35
C VAL A 461 -10.49 24.65 -0.06
N GLU A 462 -9.64 24.39 0.94
CA GLU A 462 -9.76 24.87 2.32
C GLU A 462 -9.88 26.39 2.41
N ILE A 463 -8.97 27.14 1.78
CA ILE A 463 -8.92 28.60 1.88
C ILE A 463 -10.20 29.22 1.31
N ASN A 464 -10.60 28.77 0.11
CA ASN A 464 -11.80 29.29 -0.56
C ASN A 464 -13.07 28.91 0.20
N TRP A 465 -13.12 27.70 0.76
CA TRP A 465 -14.27 27.25 1.54
C TRP A 465 -14.43 28.04 2.84
N VAL A 466 -13.34 28.22 3.59
CA VAL A 466 -13.35 29.01 4.84
C VAL A 466 -13.65 30.49 4.55
N ALA A 467 -13.14 31.05 3.46
CA ALA A 467 -13.43 32.43 3.07
C ALA A 467 -14.90 32.64 2.70
N ARG A 468 -15.54 31.65 2.07
CA ARG A 468 -16.95 31.71 1.64
C ARG A 468 -17.94 31.49 2.78
N ASP A 469 -17.79 30.39 3.52
CA ASP A 469 -18.81 29.93 4.46
C ASP A 469 -18.45 30.19 5.94
N GLY A 470 -17.21 30.63 6.19
CA GLY A 470 -16.65 30.82 7.52
C GLY A 470 -16.04 29.53 8.12
N PRO A 471 -15.07 29.68 9.04
CA PRO A 471 -14.33 28.54 9.60
C PRO A 471 -15.21 27.55 10.35
N LEU A 472 -16.27 28.00 11.04
CA LEU A 472 -17.14 27.10 11.81
C LEU A 472 -17.91 26.12 10.90
N ARG A 473 -18.43 26.61 9.76
CA ARG A 473 -19.19 25.75 8.83
C ARG A 473 -18.27 24.80 8.07
N ALA A 474 -17.13 25.29 7.61
CA ALA A 474 -16.14 24.47 6.91
C ALA A 474 -15.59 23.34 7.82
N LEU A 475 -15.02 23.69 8.98
CA LEU A 475 -14.45 22.71 9.91
C LEU A 475 -15.54 21.82 10.58
N GLY A 476 -16.76 22.35 10.72
CA GLY A 476 -17.92 21.56 11.13
C GLY A 476 -18.30 20.49 10.11
N ALA A 477 -18.26 20.80 8.81
CA ALA A 477 -18.48 19.82 7.75
C ALA A 477 -17.37 18.75 7.74
N GLN A 478 -16.11 19.15 7.90
CA GLN A 478 -14.97 18.23 8.01
C GLN A 478 -15.10 17.27 9.20
N THR A 479 -15.63 17.76 10.32
CA THR A 479 -15.97 16.93 11.49
C THR A 479 -16.98 15.84 11.12
N GLY A 480 -18.06 16.21 10.40
CA GLY A 480 -19.05 15.26 9.92
C GLY A 480 -18.44 14.20 9.00
N ILE A 481 -17.55 14.59 8.09
CA ILE A 481 -16.84 13.67 7.18
C ILE A 481 -15.90 12.72 7.96
N THR A 482 -15.18 13.24 8.95
CA THR A 482 -14.30 12.46 9.83
C THR A 482 -15.10 11.41 10.61
N ALA A 483 -16.24 11.81 11.17
CA ALA A 483 -17.14 10.89 11.86
C ALA A 483 -17.74 9.84 10.91
N ALA A 484 -18.16 10.25 9.71
CA ALA A 484 -18.67 9.36 8.67
C ALA A 484 -17.62 8.33 8.22
N ALA A 485 -16.37 8.75 8.04
CA ALA A 485 -15.27 7.85 7.71
C ALA A 485 -15.04 6.79 8.80
N GLY A 486 -15.23 7.13 10.08
CA GLY A 486 -15.19 6.16 11.19
C GLY A 486 -16.12 4.96 10.99
N PHE A 487 -17.30 5.16 10.39
CA PHE A 487 -18.22 4.07 10.08
C PHE A 487 -17.71 3.13 8.99
N LEU A 488 -16.87 3.58 8.06
CA LEU A 488 -16.24 2.68 7.08
C LEU A 488 -15.35 1.64 7.78
N MET A 489 -14.69 2.03 8.87
CA MET A 489 -13.87 1.12 9.66
C MET A 489 -14.71 0.19 10.53
N LEU A 490 -15.97 0.56 10.87
CA LEU A 490 -16.94 -0.39 11.44
C LEU A 490 -17.20 -1.54 10.48
N VAL A 491 -17.40 -1.21 9.21
CA VAL A 491 -17.70 -2.22 8.19
C VAL A 491 -16.55 -3.23 8.09
N LEU A 492 -15.31 -2.76 8.09
CA LEU A 492 -14.15 -3.66 8.14
C LEU A 492 -13.99 -4.38 9.49
N GLY A 493 -14.29 -3.75 10.62
CA GLY A 493 -14.21 -4.41 11.92
C GLY A 493 -15.19 -5.58 12.06
N VAL A 494 -16.39 -5.48 11.46
CA VAL A 494 -17.45 -6.51 11.58
C VAL A 494 -17.40 -7.53 10.44
N TRP A 495 -17.23 -7.08 9.19
CA TRP A 495 -17.27 -7.94 8.00
C TRP A 495 -15.90 -8.15 7.34
N GLY A 496 -14.83 -7.54 7.86
CA GLY A 496 -13.48 -7.59 7.26
C GLY A 496 -12.99 -9.01 7.01
N LYS A 497 -13.14 -9.90 7.99
CA LYS A 497 -12.76 -11.33 7.85
C LYS A 497 -13.48 -11.98 6.68
N ARG A 498 -14.81 -11.81 6.58
CA ARG A 498 -15.61 -12.38 5.47
C ARG A 498 -15.17 -11.84 4.12
N ILE A 499 -14.94 -10.53 4.03
CA ILE A 499 -14.49 -9.86 2.80
C ILE A 499 -13.12 -10.39 2.38
N ARG A 500 -12.18 -10.49 3.33
CA ARG A 500 -10.80 -10.94 3.09
C ARG A 500 -10.76 -12.40 2.66
N THR A 501 -11.47 -13.29 3.35
CA THR A 501 -11.56 -14.71 2.96
C THR A 501 -12.22 -14.86 1.58
N ALA A 502 -13.26 -14.08 1.28
CA ALA A 502 -13.92 -14.12 -0.04
C ALA A 502 -13.02 -13.63 -1.18
N GLN A 503 -12.17 -12.62 -0.95
CA GLN A 503 -11.29 -12.08 -1.99
C GLN A 503 -9.93 -12.81 -2.08
N GLY A 504 -9.56 -13.58 -1.07
CA GLY A 504 -8.31 -14.33 -1.00
C GLY A 504 -7.04 -13.47 -0.98
N ARG A 505 -5.87 -14.14 -0.97
CA ARG A 505 -4.54 -13.53 -0.94
C ARG A 505 -4.22 -12.78 -2.24
N MET A 506 -3.15 -11.97 -2.21
CA MET A 506 -2.62 -11.32 -3.41
C MET A 506 -1.66 -12.27 -4.13
N ASN A 507 -2.18 -12.93 -5.17
CA ASN A 507 -1.39 -13.90 -5.93
C ASN A 507 -0.52 -13.15 -6.94
N PHE A 508 0.70 -12.82 -6.55
CA PHE A 508 1.69 -12.35 -7.52
C PHE A 508 2.36 -13.55 -8.19
N ALA A 509 2.66 -13.45 -9.48
CA ALA A 509 3.08 -14.56 -10.34
C ALA A 509 4.32 -15.36 -9.87
N MET A 510 5.05 -14.90 -8.84
CA MET A 510 6.13 -15.63 -8.20
C MET A 510 5.70 -16.90 -7.46
N GLU A 511 4.44 -17.03 -7.03
CA GLU A 511 4.00 -18.29 -6.39
C GLU A 511 3.80 -19.42 -7.39
N ARG A 512 3.56 -19.14 -8.68
CA ARG A 512 3.27 -20.21 -9.65
C ARG A 512 4.48 -21.08 -9.99
N SER A 513 5.71 -20.55 -10.06
CA SER A 513 6.82 -21.35 -10.58
C SER A 513 7.35 -22.40 -9.61
N VAL A 514 7.13 -22.25 -8.30
CA VAL A 514 7.62 -23.21 -7.29
C VAL A 514 6.64 -24.36 -7.11
N TYR A 515 5.32 -24.13 -7.23
CA TYR A 515 4.34 -25.22 -7.21
C TYR A 515 4.38 -26.05 -8.50
N ASP A 516 4.59 -25.45 -9.66
CA ASP A 516 4.66 -26.21 -10.93
C ASP A 516 5.96 -27.02 -11.10
N LEU A 517 7.01 -26.77 -10.30
CA LEU A 517 8.30 -27.48 -10.37
C LEU A 517 8.48 -28.59 -9.32
N ASN A 518 7.62 -28.64 -8.30
CA ASN A 518 7.77 -29.58 -7.17
C ASN A 518 6.70 -30.68 -7.11
N PHE A 519 5.81 -30.79 -8.08
CA PHE A 519 5.04 -32.02 -8.23
C PHE A 519 5.90 -33.08 -8.94
N PRO A 520 6.37 -34.14 -8.26
CA PRO A 520 6.67 -35.36 -8.97
C PRO A 520 5.38 -35.76 -9.70
N SER A 521 5.53 -36.16 -10.96
CA SER A 521 4.48 -36.66 -11.84
C SER A 521 3.64 -37.76 -11.19
N GLY A 522 2.62 -37.40 -10.41
CA GLY A 522 1.78 -38.34 -9.67
C GLY A 522 0.77 -37.72 -8.68
N GLY A 523 0.37 -36.46 -8.85
CA GLY A 523 -0.66 -35.83 -8.02
C GLY A 523 -1.96 -35.62 -8.80
N MET A 524 -3.06 -36.25 -8.38
CA MET A 524 -4.39 -36.06 -8.95
C MET A 524 -4.78 -34.58 -8.92
N HIS A 525 -5.04 -33.99 -10.08
CA HIS A 525 -5.68 -32.69 -10.19
C HIS A 525 -7.18 -32.89 -10.49
N GLY A 526 -8.04 -32.25 -9.71
CA GLY A 526 -9.50 -32.35 -9.87
C GLY A 526 -10.19 -30.99 -9.72
N TYR A 527 -11.16 -30.74 -10.59
CA TYR A 527 -12.14 -29.65 -10.47
C TYR A 527 -13.51 -30.22 -10.85
N ASN A 528 -14.53 -30.06 -10.00
CA ASN A 528 -15.90 -30.57 -10.19
C ASN A 528 -16.02 -32.10 -10.45
N GLY A 529 -15.46 -32.94 -9.57
CA GLY A 529 -15.75 -34.39 -9.56
C GLY A 529 -15.18 -35.20 -10.74
N ILE A 530 -14.29 -34.60 -11.52
CA ILE A 530 -13.52 -35.27 -12.58
C ILE A 530 -12.05 -35.22 -12.18
N TYR A 531 -11.44 -36.39 -12.03
CA TYR A 531 -10.04 -36.56 -11.67
C TYR A 531 -9.26 -37.04 -12.89
N TRP A 532 -8.10 -36.47 -13.16
CA TRP A 532 -7.20 -37.03 -14.17
C TRP A 532 -5.74 -37.12 -13.71
N ASP A 533 -5.09 -38.17 -14.18
CA ASP A 533 -3.67 -38.46 -13.96
C ASP A 533 -2.93 -38.54 -15.30
N LEU A 534 -1.73 -37.98 -15.32
CA LEU A 534 -0.76 -38.15 -16.42
C LEU A 534 0.13 -39.34 -16.06
N LEU A 535 0.03 -40.41 -16.83
CA LEU A 535 0.89 -41.58 -16.64
C LEU A 535 2.32 -41.28 -17.12
N PRO A 536 3.35 -41.92 -16.52
CA PRO A 536 4.74 -41.76 -16.95
C PRO A 536 4.94 -42.14 -18.42
N ASP A 537 5.92 -41.53 -19.07
CA ASP A 537 6.19 -41.71 -20.50
C ASP A 537 6.62 -43.17 -20.80
N ASP A 538 5.86 -43.86 -21.66
CA ASP A 538 6.32 -45.09 -22.29
C ASP A 538 7.28 -44.75 -23.45
N ALA A 539 8.21 -45.66 -23.77
CA ALA A 539 9.34 -45.49 -24.71
C ALA A 539 8.96 -45.15 -26.17
N THR A 540 7.67 -44.91 -26.46
CA THR A 540 7.12 -44.53 -27.76
C THR A 540 6.66 -43.06 -27.84
N GLY A 541 6.73 -42.28 -26.75
CA GLY A 541 6.54 -40.83 -26.77
C GLY A 541 5.09 -40.33 -26.82
N THR A 542 4.12 -41.15 -26.43
CA THR A 542 2.69 -40.79 -26.39
C THR A 542 2.22 -40.62 -24.94
N LYS A 543 1.58 -39.49 -24.60
CA LYS A 543 1.02 -39.25 -23.25
C LYS A 543 -0.41 -39.75 -23.14
N MET A 544 -0.66 -40.64 -22.19
CA MET A 544 -1.99 -41.16 -21.84
C MET A 544 -2.58 -40.35 -20.68
N VAL A 545 -3.84 -39.93 -20.83
CA VAL A 545 -4.60 -39.25 -19.77
C VAL A 545 -5.66 -40.21 -19.24
N LYS A 546 -5.62 -40.51 -17.94
CA LYS A 546 -6.64 -41.32 -17.28
C LYS A 546 -7.70 -40.39 -16.71
N ILE A 547 -8.98 -40.58 -17.05
CA ILE A 547 -10.09 -39.76 -16.52
C ILE A 547 -10.99 -40.64 -15.65
N THR A 548 -11.25 -40.20 -14.41
CA THR A 548 -12.10 -40.91 -13.44
C THR A 548 -13.25 -40.00 -13.01
N GLY A 549 -14.49 -40.45 -13.18
CA GLY A 549 -15.69 -39.74 -12.72
C GLY A 549 -16.31 -40.38 -11.48
N ASP A 550 -17.20 -39.64 -10.80
CA ASP A 550 -17.83 -39.95 -9.50
C ASP A 550 -18.55 -41.31 -9.38
N THR A 551 -18.76 -42.04 -10.46
CA THR A 551 -19.37 -43.39 -10.44
C THR A 551 -18.36 -44.54 -10.41
N GLY A 552 -17.06 -44.24 -10.31
CA GLY A 552 -15.99 -45.25 -10.19
C GLY A 552 -15.68 -46.03 -11.48
N LYS A 553 -16.27 -45.65 -12.62
CA LYS A 553 -15.92 -46.23 -13.93
C LYS A 553 -14.70 -45.51 -14.53
N GLN A 554 -13.66 -46.28 -14.87
CA GLN A 554 -12.43 -45.79 -15.48
C GLN A 554 -12.55 -45.82 -17.02
N ALA A 555 -12.14 -44.74 -17.68
CA ALA A 555 -11.96 -44.70 -19.13
C ALA A 555 -10.56 -44.15 -19.46
N SER A 556 -9.85 -44.81 -20.37
CA SER A 556 -8.55 -44.39 -20.91
C SER A 556 -8.72 -43.99 -22.37
N THR A 557 -8.19 -42.83 -22.78
CA THR A 557 -8.28 -42.35 -24.16
C THR A 557 -6.93 -41.80 -24.62
N GLU A 558 -6.46 -42.21 -25.81
CA GLU A 558 -5.28 -41.65 -26.45
C GLU A 558 -5.59 -40.27 -27.02
N VAL A 559 -4.81 -39.26 -26.66
CA VAL A 559 -4.93 -37.90 -27.22
C VAL A 559 -3.65 -37.54 -27.96
N ASN A 560 -3.78 -37.26 -29.26
CA ASN A 560 -2.64 -36.95 -30.13
C ASN A 560 -2.18 -35.48 -29.93
N LEU A 561 -0.88 -35.27 -29.73
CA LEU A 561 -0.26 -34.01 -29.26
C LEU A 561 -0.52 -32.79 -30.17
N SER A 562 -0.92 -33.03 -31.42
CA SER A 562 -1.23 -32.02 -32.44
C SER A 562 -2.41 -31.12 -32.07
N ILE A 563 -3.36 -31.60 -31.26
CA ILE A 563 -4.58 -30.85 -30.90
C ILE A 563 -4.29 -29.82 -29.79
N LEU A 564 -3.36 -30.12 -28.88
CA LEU A 564 -2.98 -29.23 -27.77
C LEU A 564 -2.15 -28.02 -28.25
N LEU A 565 -1.36 -28.19 -29.31
CA LEU A 565 -0.59 -27.09 -29.93
C LEU A 565 -1.48 -26.17 -30.79
N GLY A 566 -2.59 -26.68 -31.34
CA GLY A 566 -3.57 -25.87 -32.08
C GLY A 566 -4.25 -24.80 -31.22
N LEU A 567 -4.53 -25.10 -29.95
CA LEU A 567 -5.17 -24.17 -29.01
C LEU A 567 -4.26 -23.01 -28.57
N LYS A 568 -2.93 -23.19 -28.57
CA LYS A 568 -1.97 -22.09 -28.35
C LYS A 568 -1.88 -21.12 -29.53
N SER A 569 -2.12 -21.61 -30.75
CA SER A 569 -2.06 -20.80 -31.98
C SER A 569 -3.28 -19.89 -32.15
N VAL A 570 -4.47 -20.35 -31.77
CA VAL A 570 -5.72 -19.57 -31.90
C VAL A 570 -5.79 -18.43 -30.87
N ALA A 571 -5.19 -18.58 -29.68
CA ALA A 571 -5.12 -17.52 -28.67
C ALA A 571 -4.22 -16.33 -29.06
N HIS A 572 -3.37 -16.47 -30.08
CA HIS A 572 -2.41 -15.42 -30.46
C HIS A 572 -2.93 -14.44 -31.53
N LYS A 573 -4.16 -14.63 -32.06
CA LYS A 573 -4.63 -13.86 -33.24
C LYS A 573 -5.94 -13.06 -33.10
N SER A 574 -6.63 -12.98 -31.96
CA SER A 574 -7.83 -12.12 -31.84
C SER A 574 -7.61 -10.86 -30.97
N LYS A 575 -7.63 -9.70 -31.63
CA LYS A 575 -7.74 -8.37 -31.02
C LYS A 575 -9.22 -8.06 -30.73
N THR A 576 -9.74 -8.48 -29.58
CA THR A 576 -10.91 -7.85 -28.92
C THR A 576 -11.04 -8.44 -27.52
N ARG A 577 -10.74 -7.65 -26.49
CA ARG A 577 -10.78 -8.04 -25.07
C ARG A 577 -12.01 -7.39 -24.44
N ALA A 578 -13.11 -8.14 -24.40
CA ALA A 578 -14.23 -8.05 -23.47
C ALA A 578 -15.36 -8.88 -24.10
N GLU A 579 -15.60 -10.10 -23.60
CA GLU A 579 -16.86 -10.89 -23.71
C GLU A 579 -16.68 -12.42 -23.64
N CYS A 580 -15.47 -12.98 -23.71
CA CYS A 580 -15.31 -14.45 -23.66
C CYS A 580 -15.37 -15.10 -22.26
N GLY A 581 -16.02 -14.45 -21.29
CA GLY A 581 -16.15 -14.95 -19.90
C GLY A 581 -17.45 -15.70 -19.60
N PHE A 582 -18.42 -15.74 -20.51
CA PHE A 582 -19.78 -16.21 -20.19
C PHE A 582 -20.39 -17.24 -21.16
N VAL A 583 -19.61 -17.77 -22.12
CA VAL A 583 -20.12 -18.74 -23.12
C VAL A 583 -19.18 -19.94 -23.28
N VAL A 584 -18.99 -20.71 -22.20
CA VAL A 584 -18.53 -22.11 -22.28
C VAL A 584 -19.16 -22.89 -21.11
N ALA A 585 -20.50 -22.94 -21.06
CA ALA A 585 -21.22 -23.80 -20.11
C ALA A 585 -22.43 -24.52 -20.74
N HIS A 586 -22.63 -24.39 -22.05
CA HIS A 586 -23.64 -25.15 -22.78
C HIS A 586 -22.99 -25.78 -24.01
N GLU A 587 -23.30 -27.05 -24.25
CA GLU A 587 -22.83 -27.96 -25.30
C GLU A 587 -21.64 -28.87 -24.95
N VAL A 588 -21.93 -29.93 -24.18
CA VAL A 588 -21.39 -31.26 -24.48
C VAL A 588 -22.58 -32.22 -24.53
N ASN A 589 -23.09 -32.46 -25.75
CA ASN A 589 -24.06 -33.53 -26.00
C ASN A 589 -23.33 -34.88 -25.96
N TYR A 590 -23.78 -35.77 -25.07
CA TYR A 590 -23.35 -37.16 -25.05
C TYR A 590 -23.89 -37.89 -26.29
N TYR A 591 -23.01 -38.25 -27.23
CA TYR A 591 -23.29 -39.31 -28.21
C TYR A 591 -22.80 -40.64 -27.66
N VAL A 592 -23.71 -41.40 -27.03
CA VAL A 592 -23.49 -42.81 -26.71
C VAL A 592 -24.02 -43.63 -27.88
N LYS A 593 -23.12 -44.33 -28.59
CA LYS A 593 -23.50 -45.42 -29.50
C LYS A 593 -24.03 -46.59 -28.64
N PRO A 594 -25.24 -47.12 -28.89
CA PRO A 594 -25.70 -48.30 -28.18
C PRO A 594 -25.12 -49.57 -28.84
N ASP A 595 -24.32 -50.32 -28.07
CA ASP A 595 -24.06 -51.71 -28.39
C ASP A 595 -25.29 -52.55 -28.05
N THR A 596 -25.73 -53.30 -29.05
CA THR A 596 -26.83 -54.26 -29.01
C THR A 596 -26.48 -55.45 -28.10
N THR A 597 -27.28 -55.70 -27.07
CA THR A 597 -27.69 -57.06 -26.63
C THR A 597 -28.63 -56.97 -25.41
N GLY A 598 -29.74 -57.72 -25.43
CA GLY A 598 -30.40 -58.20 -24.20
C GLY A 598 -31.63 -57.44 -23.66
N THR A 599 -32.80 -57.72 -24.25
CA THR A 599 -34.07 -58.05 -23.57
C THR A 599 -34.48 -57.36 -22.25
N GLY A 600 -35.61 -56.63 -22.26
CA GLY A 600 -36.52 -56.61 -21.09
C GLY A 600 -37.28 -55.32 -20.77
N LYS A 601 -38.51 -55.22 -21.30
CA LYS A 601 -39.73 -54.56 -20.76
C LYS A 601 -39.75 -53.05 -20.45
N ARG A 602 -40.59 -52.34 -21.23
CA ARG A 602 -41.28 -51.08 -20.86
C ARG A 602 -42.25 -51.30 -19.68
N PRO A 603 -42.63 -50.22 -18.98
CA PRO A 603 -44.05 -49.85 -19.01
C PRO A 603 -44.30 -48.36 -19.27
N GLU A 604 -45.57 -48.08 -19.52
CA GLU A 604 -46.19 -46.93 -20.18
C GLU A 604 -46.41 -45.70 -19.27
N SER A 605 -46.65 -44.57 -19.94
CA SER A 605 -47.13 -43.24 -19.49
C SER A 605 -48.56 -43.29 -18.86
N PRO A 606 -49.22 -42.22 -18.31
CA PRO A 606 -49.38 -40.91 -18.95
C PRO A 606 -49.59 -39.64 -18.06
N GLY A 607 -49.46 -38.47 -18.71
CA GLY A 607 -50.44 -37.37 -18.57
C GLY A 607 -50.04 -36.16 -17.72
N GLY A 608 -50.02 -34.97 -18.33
CA GLY A 608 -50.04 -33.70 -17.60
C GLY A 608 -49.50 -32.51 -18.38
N SER A 609 -50.29 -31.99 -19.31
CA SER A 609 -50.08 -30.71 -20.01
C SER A 609 -50.12 -29.52 -19.05
N LYS A 610 -49.28 -28.49 -19.29
CA LYS A 610 -49.68 -27.08 -19.22
C LYS A 610 -48.64 -26.13 -19.82
N GLN A 611 -49.19 -25.15 -20.51
CA GLN A 611 -48.58 -24.16 -21.39
C GLN A 611 -47.76 -23.10 -20.66
N VAL A 612 -46.78 -22.57 -21.41
CA VAL A 612 -46.04 -21.32 -21.20
C VAL A 612 -46.98 -20.10 -21.31
N PRO A 613 -46.71 -19.01 -20.57
CA PRO A 613 -46.86 -17.69 -21.15
C PRO A 613 -45.62 -16.80 -21.05
N SER A 614 -45.56 -15.90 -22.03
CA SER A 614 -44.56 -14.92 -22.41
C SER A 614 -44.32 -13.81 -21.39
N ALA A 615 -43.10 -13.26 -21.43
CA ALA A 615 -42.65 -12.10 -20.68
C ALA A 615 -43.19 -10.78 -21.23
N SER A 616 -43.84 -10.00 -20.37
CA SER A 616 -43.90 -8.54 -20.43
C SER A 616 -44.09 -7.97 -19.02
N ASP A 617 -43.36 -6.90 -18.74
CA ASP A 617 -43.54 -5.90 -17.68
C ASP A 617 -43.23 -6.24 -16.21
N SER A 618 -42.12 -5.68 -15.72
CA SER A 618 -42.13 -4.98 -14.42
C SER A 618 -40.96 -3.97 -14.34
N HIS A 619 -41.33 -2.70 -14.34
CA HIS A 619 -40.50 -1.56 -13.97
C HIS A 619 -39.96 -1.68 -12.54
N PHE A 620 -38.69 -1.33 -12.32
CA PHE A 620 -38.22 -0.82 -11.03
C PHE A 620 -37.38 0.46 -11.24
N SER A 621 -37.90 1.54 -10.68
CA SER A 621 -37.37 2.90 -10.72
C SER A 621 -36.08 3.03 -9.88
N PHE A 622 -35.01 3.58 -10.47
CA PHE A 622 -33.84 4.03 -9.73
C PHE A 622 -34.01 5.51 -9.33
N LEU A 623 -33.94 5.76 -8.01
CA LEU A 623 -33.87 7.09 -7.42
C LEU A 623 -32.51 7.74 -7.72
N THR A 624 -32.58 9.01 -8.08
CA THR A 624 -31.51 9.98 -8.32
C THR A 624 -30.86 10.43 -7.02
N CYS A 625 -29.52 10.38 -6.94
CA CYS A 625 -28.69 11.23 -6.06
C CYS A 625 -27.20 11.09 -6.41
N MET A 626 -26.58 12.11 -7.04
CA MET A 626 -25.26 12.69 -6.69
C MET A 626 -24.68 13.56 -7.84
N PRO A 627 -24.36 14.85 -7.58
CA PRO A 627 -23.69 15.74 -8.54
C PRO A 627 -22.14 15.77 -8.42
N ALA A 628 -21.49 14.73 -7.89
CA ALA A 628 -20.04 14.74 -7.61
C ALA A 628 -19.13 14.26 -8.77
N GLN A 629 -19.70 13.69 -9.84
CA GLN A 629 -18.90 13.22 -10.98
C GLN A 629 -18.58 14.32 -12.00
N ALA A 630 -19.38 15.39 -12.06
CA ALA A 630 -19.17 16.50 -12.98
C ALA A 630 -17.89 17.29 -12.62
N GLU A 631 -17.66 17.57 -11.33
CA GLU A 631 -16.49 18.33 -10.88
C GLU A 631 -15.16 17.58 -11.07
N PHE A 632 -15.17 16.23 -11.01
CA PHE A 632 -13.98 15.40 -11.25
C PHE A 632 -13.54 15.44 -12.72
N ILE A 633 -14.50 15.43 -13.65
CA ILE A 633 -14.24 15.53 -15.09
C ILE A 633 -13.75 16.94 -15.44
N THR A 634 -14.32 17.99 -14.84
CA THR A 634 -13.88 19.37 -15.06
C THR A 634 -12.47 19.61 -14.51
N ALA A 635 -12.13 19.05 -13.34
CA ALA A 635 -10.79 19.14 -12.77
C ALA A 635 -9.74 18.40 -13.63
N TRP A 636 -10.07 17.21 -14.14
CA TRP A 636 -9.21 16.46 -15.06
C TRP A 636 -9.00 17.19 -16.40
N GLN A 637 -10.06 17.76 -16.98
CA GLN A 637 -9.99 18.55 -18.21
C GLN A 637 -9.18 19.84 -18.04
N THR A 638 -9.25 20.48 -16.86
CA THR A 638 -8.49 21.70 -16.57
C THR A 638 -7.00 21.40 -16.42
N VAL A 639 -6.64 20.26 -15.82
CA VAL A 639 -5.25 19.79 -15.75
C VAL A 639 -4.71 19.43 -17.15
N HIS A 640 -5.51 18.77 -17.98
CA HIS A 640 -5.13 18.46 -19.36
C HIS A 640 -4.94 19.73 -20.21
N ALA A 641 -5.80 20.75 -20.04
CA ALA A 641 -5.68 22.04 -20.70
C ALA A 641 -4.46 22.86 -20.19
N ALA A 642 -4.10 22.73 -18.92
CA ALA A 642 -2.90 23.35 -18.35
C ALA A 642 -1.59 22.67 -18.80
N VAL A 643 -1.64 21.37 -19.09
CA VAL A 643 -0.51 20.62 -19.66
C VAL A 643 -0.37 20.90 -21.17
N ALA A 644 -1.47 21.05 -21.89
CA ALA A 644 -1.49 21.36 -23.32
C ALA A 644 -1.04 22.80 -23.65
N SER A 645 -1.16 23.74 -22.71
CA SER A 645 -0.78 25.16 -22.94
C SER A 645 0.72 25.46 -22.76
N ASN A 646 1.54 24.47 -22.38
CA ASN A 646 3.00 24.60 -22.27
C ASN A 646 3.72 23.91 -23.44
N SER A 647 3.92 24.66 -24.53
CA SER A 647 4.57 24.19 -25.77
C SER A 647 6.05 23.77 -25.64
N GLN A 648 6.66 23.92 -24.46
CA GLN A 648 8.05 23.49 -24.19
C GLN A 648 8.17 22.09 -23.56
N ILE A 649 7.07 21.47 -23.12
CA ILE A 649 7.12 20.15 -22.45
C ILE A 649 6.99 18.99 -23.46
N LEU A 650 6.32 19.22 -24.59
CA LEU A 650 6.06 18.19 -25.60
C LEU A 650 7.29 17.83 -26.44
N THR A 651 8.27 18.73 -26.58
CA THR A 651 9.49 18.51 -27.37
C THR A 651 10.44 17.49 -26.76
N PHE A 652 10.27 17.14 -25.48
CA PHE A 652 11.08 16.11 -24.81
C PHE A 652 10.52 14.69 -24.99
N TRP A 653 9.26 14.56 -25.38
CA TRP A 653 8.57 13.25 -25.50
C TRP A 653 8.36 12.80 -26.95
N TYR A 654 8.35 13.72 -27.91
CA TYR A 654 8.21 13.41 -29.34
C TYR A 654 9.18 14.25 -30.19
N PRO A 655 10.34 13.72 -30.60
CA PRO A 655 11.30 14.48 -31.41
C PRO A 655 10.84 14.74 -32.84
N ASN A 656 9.79 14.07 -33.32
CA ASN A 656 9.32 14.07 -34.71
C ASN A 656 7.79 14.12 -34.80
N ALA A 657 7.17 15.22 -34.40
CA ALA A 657 5.77 15.49 -34.70
C ALA A 657 5.66 16.88 -35.34
N ASP A 658 5.96 16.93 -36.64
CA ASP A 658 5.53 18.04 -37.48
C ASP A 658 4.01 17.91 -37.73
N THR A 659 3.32 19.05 -37.64
CA THR A 659 1.89 19.32 -37.91
C THR A 659 0.89 19.10 -36.75
N VAL A 660 0.29 20.22 -36.31
CA VAL A 660 -0.64 20.38 -35.18
C VAL A 660 -2.03 20.80 -35.72
N ASP A 661 -2.65 20.01 -36.60
CA ASP A 661 -3.97 20.37 -37.14
C ASP A 661 -5.06 19.27 -37.07
N ASP A 662 -4.76 18.06 -36.58
CA ASP A 662 -5.73 16.93 -36.64
C ASP A 662 -6.35 16.49 -35.29
N LEU A 663 -6.41 17.36 -34.27
CA LEU A 663 -7.00 17.02 -32.95
C LEU A 663 -8.26 17.82 -32.57
N ASN A 664 -8.98 18.38 -33.55
CA ASN A 664 -10.35 18.84 -33.34
C ASN A 664 -11.32 17.96 -34.14
N GLY A 665 -11.74 16.84 -33.53
CA GLY A 665 -12.78 15.94 -34.01
C GLY A 665 -13.43 15.20 -32.84
#